data_AF-A0A9N9PPB0-F1
#
_entry.id   AF-A0A9N9PPB0-F1
#
_cell.length_a   1.000
_cell.length_b   1.000
_cell.length_c   1.000
_cell.angle_alpha   90.00
_cell.angle_beta   90.00
_cell.angle_gamma   90.00
#
_symmetry.space_group_name_H-M   'P 1'
#
loop_
_entity.id
_entity.type
_entity.pdbx_description
1 polymer ?
#
loop_
_entity_poly.entity_id
_entity_poly.type
_entity_poly.pdbx_seq_one_letter_code
_entity_poly.pdbx_strand_id
1 'polypeptide(L)'
;MTKDTMKAVVLKGTLNVQVEDRPIPKIIDPADIIVKVKYSALCGSELHVFRGHEQSEPDFIMGHETIGEVVELGSSVKNHKKGDTVVMPFTVSCGECFYCLQGYSSRCEKSLPFGCPTLDGGQAEYMRVPLADATAVKAPDGIDEKKLVLMADIFPTGYFAAANAFKGFNQETISQSVVVLVGCGPVGLCALINALEYRPKVIIAIDRVESRLALAKKLGAEVFNDQTSKAELVARVKELTNGRGADTVIEGVGHSDALRTGFDLLRPWGVISSFGVHHGEIPWSGIEAYGKNLRVQMGRCPVRSIFPQALEVLKKNQHLLDFMTDKIMPMSQAAEGYEIFNKALVQKGVNIAGFDFGAEITGTANLKNALAPLKSISGVDGEGQMQHFVKDDGLNTFRLPTSWQFLINSTEPPSAGNSNPQGPTNSTGTLDPKSFAQYDQLVQACLGTGAKCIIDIHNYARFNNKIIGQGGPSDESFANLWSQIATKYATQENIIFGLMNEPHDIPDLKIWATTVQAAVTAIRKAGSTTQMILLPGNDFSGAQTFVSNGSAGNLSTVHNLDGSNTSLIFDVHKYLDVDGSGTHVECVSDHVADTFEPLAKFLKANGRRAILSETGGGNATSCLKSFCATIKFINDNSDVYLGYTGWSAGGFSPTSYELSMTPKGSNGSFVDQELVKQCLVGMRMGGGSNTTMPAAEVPMRPATNDTQNGGNAGPSGPSNAGTSNTPVEFTGGAIGRLGGSSLGLLFIESRLKDKLTGRSLSMNRRWKSG
;
A
#
# COMPACT_ATOMS: atom_id res chain seq x y z
N MET A 1 3.06 -17.42 40.53
CA MET A 1 4.43 -17.42 39.96
C MET A 1 4.59 -16.08 39.26
N THR A 2 5.60 -15.31 39.62
CA THR A 2 5.93 -14.07 38.88
C THR A 2 6.33 -14.46 37.46
N LYS A 3 5.76 -13.80 36.46
CA LYS A 3 6.10 -14.01 35.05
C LYS A 3 7.56 -13.53 34.88
N ASP A 4 8.53 -14.43 34.69
CA ASP A 4 9.95 -14.05 34.52
C ASP A 4 10.25 -13.57 33.09
N THR A 5 9.31 -13.79 32.17
CA THR A 5 9.36 -13.39 30.77
C THR A 5 8.23 -12.43 30.40
N MET A 6 8.43 -11.73 29.31
CA MET A 6 7.48 -10.85 28.65
C MET A 6 7.44 -11.11 27.16
N LYS A 7 6.33 -10.72 26.52
CA LYS A 7 6.27 -10.67 25.05
C LYS A 7 7.00 -9.43 24.52
N ALA A 8 7.70 -9.59 23.40
CA ALA A 8 8.40 -8.51 22.73
C ALA A 8 8.51 -8.75 21.22
N VAL A 9 8.55 -7.67 20.44
CA VAL A 9 8.77 -7.69 18.99
C VAL A 9 10.27 -7.65 18.74
N VAL A 10 10.83 -8.75 18.25
CA VAL A 10 12.27 -8.94 18.05
C VAL A 10 12.59 -8.93 16.56
N LEU A 11 13.57 -8.13 16.14
CA LEU A 11 14.11 -8.22 14.79
C LEU A 11 14.95 -9.49 14.67
N LYS A 12 14.60 -10.39 13.75
CA LYS A 12 15.34 -11.63 13.49
C LYS A 12 16.17 -11.58 12.21
N GLY A 13 16.02 -10.50 11.45
CA GLY A 13 16.77 -10.22 10.22
C GLY A 13 15.95 -9.32 9.29
N THR A 14 16.48 -9.12 8.09
CA THR A 14 15.78 -8.37 7.03
C THR A 14 14.39 -8.95 6.78
N LEU A 15 13.39 -8.07 6.82
CA LEU A 15 11.96 -8.30 6.67
C LEU A 15 11.38 -9.32 7.66
N ASN A 16 12.04 -9.53 8.79
CA ASN A 16 11.66 -10.56 9.76
C ASN A 16 11.62 -9.99 11.18
N VAL A 17 10.40 -9.73 11.66
CA VAL A 17 10.12 -9.45 13.07
C VAL A 17 9.24 -10.55 13.64
N GLN A 18 9.52 -10.95 14.88
CA GLN A 18 8.77 -12.01 15.56
C GLN A 18 8.35 -11.56 16.96
N VAL A 19 7.20 -12.05 17.41
CA VAL A 19 6.77 -11.85 18.79
C VAL A 19 7.31 -13.01 19.63
N GLU A 20 8.33 -12.75 20.45
CA GLU A 20 9.02 -13.75 21.27
C GLU A 20 8.76 -13.54 22.76
N ASP A 21 8.96 -14.58 23.57
CA ASP A 21 9.13 -14.43 25.02
C ASP A 21 10.58 -14.03 25.33
N ARG A 22 10.77 -12.86 25.95
CA ARG A 22 12.07 -12.32 26.39
C ARG A 22 12.06 -12.11 27.90
N PRO A 23 13.22 -12.12 28.59
CA PRO A 23 13.25 -11.82 30.02
C PRO A 23 12.68 -10.43 30.32
N ILE A 24 11.94 -10.28 31.42
CA ILE A 24 11.59 -8.94 31.91
C ILE A 24 12.90 -8.20 32.25
N PRO A 25 13.10 -6.98 31.74
CA PRO A 25 14.33 -6.23 32.01
C PRO A 25 14.45 -5.90 33.50
N LYS A 26 15.69 -5.86 33.97
CA LYS A 26 16.05 -5.51 35.35
C LYS A 26 16.83 -4.19 35.37
N ILE A 27 16.86 -3.54 36.51
CA ILE A 27 17.77 -2.42 36.77
C ILE A 27 19.21 -2.93 36.63
N ILE A 28 19.98 -2.32 35.73
CA ILE A 28 21.40 -2.63 35.53
C ILE A 28 22.25 -1.50 36.15
N ASP A 29 21.85 -0.26 35.93
CA ASP A 29 22.48 0.93 36.50
C ASP A 29 21.53 1.59 37.53
N PRO A 30 22.03 2.15 38.65
CA PRO A 30 21.23 2.91 39.61
C PRO A 30 20.42 4.07 39.04
N ALA A 31 20.74 4.57 37.84
CA ALA A 31 20.00 5.62 37.15
C ALA A 31 18.92 5.08 36.18
N ASP A 32 18.74 3.76 36.07
CA ASP A 32 17.72 3.15 35.23
C ASP A 32 16.30 3.24 35.85
N ILE A 33 15.28 3.16 35.01
CA ILE A 33 13.92 2.77 35.41
C ILE A 33 13.44 1.59 34.56
N ILE A 34 12.51 0.80 35.09
CA ILE A 34 11.72 -0.17 34.32
C ILE A 34 10.32 0.38 34.14
N VAL A 35 9.86 0.37 32.90
CA VAL A 35 8.57 0.89 32.48
C VAL A 35 7.72 -0.26 31.97
N LYS A 36 6.49 -0.39 32.46
CA LYS A 36 5.45 -1.21 31.85
C LYS A 36 4.85 -0.43 30.69
N VAL A 37 5.04 -0.94 29.47
CA VAL A 37 4.62 -0.25 28.26
C VAL A 37 3.10 -0.21 28.17
N LYS A 38 2.56 0.97 27.82
CA LYS A 38 1.13 1.15 27.52
C LYS A 38 0.88 1.15 26.02
N TYR A 39 1.69 1.92 25.29
CA TYR A 39 1.66 2.01 23.84
C TYR A 39 3.08 2.13 23.32
N SER A 40 3.34 1.42 22.22
CA SER A 40 4.47 1.69 21.35
C SER A 40 3.97 1.88 19.92
N ALA A 41 4.50 2.87 19.21
CA ALA A 41 4.20 3.12 17.81
C ALA A 41 5.22 2.43 16.89
N LEU A 42 4.88 2.40 15.60
CA LEU A 42 5.73 1.93 14.50
C LEU A 42 6.14 3.12 13.63
N CYS A 43 7.45 3.40 13.59
CA CYS A 43 8.00 4.55 12.87
C CYS A 43 8.51 4.17 11.47
N GLY A 44 8.49 5.12 10.54
CA GLY A 44 9.05 4.93 9.19
C GLY A 44 10.55 4.63 9.20
N SER A 45 11.29 5.14 10.18
CA SER A 45 12.72 4.87 10.35
C SER A 45 13.01 3.42 10.74
N GLU A 46 12.11 2.78 11.50
CA GLU A 46 12.23 1.36 11.85
C GLU A 46 12.14 0.46 10.61
N LEU A 47 11.43 0.92 9.57
CA LEU A 47 11.41 0.23 8.29
C LEU A 47 12.76 0.24 7.58
N HIS A 48 13.67 1.18 7.85
CA HIS A 48 15.02 1.14 7.25
C HIS A 48 15.83 -0.04 7.79
N VAL A 49 15.75 -0.29 9.09
CA VAL A 49 16.39 -1.45 9.72
C VAL A 49 15.65 -2.74 9.34
N PHE A 50 14.32 -2.74 9.41
CA PHE A 50 13.51 -3.89 9.00
C PHE A 50 13.76 -4.28 7.53
N ARG A 51 13.88 -3.33 6.60
CA ARG A 51 14.17 -3.59 5.18
C ARG A 51 15.65 -3.88 4.90
N GLY A 52 16.53 -3.75 5.90
CA GLY A 52 17.97 -3.92 5.74
C GLY A 52 18.67 -2.78 4.97
N HIS A 53 18.03 -1.62 4.82
CA HIS A 53 18.66 -0.42 4.25
C HIS A 53 19.71 0.15 5.21
N GLU A 54 19.42 0.08 6.51
CA GLU A 54 20.40 0.32 7.58
C GLU A 54 20.83 -1.05 8.10
N GLN A 55 22.11 -1.39 7.92
CA GLN A 55 22.66 -2.64 8.42
C GLN A 55 22.65 -2.65 9.94
N SER A 56 22.07 -3.70 10.51
CA SER A 56 22.03 -3.92 11.95
C SER A 56 22.17 -5.40 12.24
N GLU A 57 22.91 -5.74 13.29
CA GLU A 57 22.87 -7.09 13.84
C GLU A 57 21.45 -7.39 14.33
N PRO A 58 20.91 -8.60 14.06
CA PRO A 58 19.58 -8.97 14.53
C PRO A 58 19.58 -9.30 16.04
N ASP A 59 18.42 -9.72 16.52
CA ASP A 59 18.13 -10.26 17.87
C ASP A 59 17.99 -9.24 19.01
N PHE A 60 17.52 -8.03 18.69
CA PHE A 60 17.10 -7.03 19.67
C PHE A 60 15.61 -6.70 19.53
N ILE A 61 15.02 -6.17 20.61
CA ILE A 61 13.62 -5.75 20.66
C ILE A 61 13.47 -4.42 19.92
N MET A 62 12.53 -4.33 18.98
CA MET A 62 12.24 -3.12 18.20
C MET A 62 11.47 -2.06 19.02
N GLY A 63 11.28 -0.85 18.48
CA GLY A 63 10.46 0.19 19.10
C GLY A 63 11.24 1.33 19.73
N HIS A 64 11.06 2.55 19.24
CA HIS A 64 11.61 3.76 19.88
C HIS A 64 10.59 4.87 20.16
N GLU A 65 9.31 4.61 19.86
CA GLU A 65 8.22 5.52 20.15
C GLU A 65 7.32 4.93 21.22
N THR A 66 7.55 5.26 22.50
CA THR A 66 6.91 4.53 23.60
C THR A 66 6.40 5.45 24.70
N ILE A 67 5.28 5.05 25.32
CA ILE A 67 4.78 5.57 26.60
C ILE A 67 4.45 4.41 27.54
N GLY A 68 4.56 4.63 28.85
CA GLY A 68 4.29 3.58 29.84
C GLY A 68 4.32 4.06 31.27
N GLU A 69 4.10 3.15 32.20
CA GLU A 69 4.08 3.41 33.64
C GLU A 69 5.37 2.90 34.31
N VAL A 70 5.99 3.71 35.16
CA VAL A 70 7.18 3.33 35.94
C VAL A 70 6.81 2.27 36.98
N VAL A 71 7.45 1.10 36.93
CA VAL A 71 7.21 -0.03 37.86
C VAL A 71 8.39 -0.32 38.78
N GLU A 72 9.61 0.03 38.36
CA GLU A 72 10.85 -0.13 39.14
C GLU A 72 11.80 1.04 38.88
N LEU A 73 12.59 1.41 39.89
CA LEU A 73 13.54 2.51 39.84
C LEU A 73 14.87 2.05 40.42
N GLY A 74 15.95 2.46 39.78
CA GLY A 74 17.28 2.41 40.37
C GLY A 74 17.42 3.41 41.53
N SER A 75 18.40 3.17 42.40
CA SER A 75 18.57 3.92 43.65
C SER A 75 19.02 5.38 43.47
N SER A 76 19.46 5.78 42.27
CA SER A 76 19.91 7.13 41.96
C SER A 76 18.88 7.98 41.21
N VAL A 77 17.73 7.42 40.86
CA VAL A 77 16.63 8.15 40.18
C VAL A 77 15.92 9.06 41.18
N LYS A 78 15.78 10.35 40.82
CA LYS A 78 15.23 11.40 41.71
C LYS A 78 13.98 12.07 41.16
N ASN A 79 13.80 12.12 39.84
CA ASN A 79 12.74 12.91 39.21
C ASN A 79 11.48 12.09 38.88
N HIS A 80 11.51 10.78 39.12
CA HIS A 80 10.41 9.86 38.83
C HIS A 80 10.04 9.03 40.06
N LYS A 81 8.83 8.47 40.08
CA LYS A 81 8.37 7.51 41.10
C LYS A 81 7.52 6.41 40.47
N LYS A 82 7.35 5.29 41.20
CA LYS A 82 6.46 4.20 40.77
C LYS A 82 5.04 4.74 40.52
N GLY A 83 4.43 4.30 39.42
CA GLY A 83 3.10 4.74 38.99
C GLY A 83 3.08 6.00 38.12
N ASP A 84 4.21 6.71 37.96
CA ASP A 84 4.28 7.81 37.00
C ASP A 84 4.11 7.28 35.57
N THR A 85 3.25 7.89 34.77
CA THR A 85 3.24 7.67 33.32
C THR A 85 4.32 8.54 32.69
N VAL A 86 5.14 7.97 31.82
CA VAL A 86 6.30 8.63 31.19
C VAL A 86 6.28 8.43 29.67
N VAL A 87 6.86 9.40 28.98
CA VAL A 87 7.18 9.39 27.54
C VAL A 87 8.67 9.18 27.39
N MET A 88 9.04 8.37 26.40
CA MET A 88 10.42 8.01 26.13
C MET A 88 10.86 8.69 24.82
N PRO A 89 11.51 9.87 24.88
CA PRO A 89 12.26 10.37 23.75
C PRO A 89 13.14 9.27 23.14
N PHE A 90 13.12 9.12 21.82
CA PHE A 90 13.69 7.96 21.13
C PHE A 90 15.21 7.74 21.31
N THR A 91 15.91 8.64 22.01
CA THR A 91 17.34 8.51 22.37
C THR A 91 17.59 8.79 23.85
N VAL A 92 18.46 7.98 24.45
CA VAL A 92 18.99 8.20 25.81
C VAL A 92 19.79 9.50 25.88
N SER A 93 19.64 10.25 26.96
CA SER A 93 20.35 11.50 27.20
C SER A 93 20.96 11.52 28.61
N CYS A 94 22.18 12.04 28.76
CA CYS A 94 22.83 12.12 30.09
C CYS A 94 22.52 13.41 30.85
N GLY A 95 22.11 14.48 30.16
CA GLY A 95 21.78 15.76 30.78
C GLY A 95 22.98 16.60 31.24
N GLU A 96 24.21 16.06 31.16
CA GLU A 96 25.40 16.68 31.78
C GLU A 96 26.56 16.95 30.80
N CYS A 97 26.61 16.29 29.64
CA CYS A 97 27.68 16.50 28.65
C CYS A 97 27.52 17.83 27.91
N PHE A 98 28.58 18.24 27.20
CA PHE A 98 28.58 19.47 26.38
C PHE A 98 27.34 19.59 25.49
N TYR A 99 26.99 18.54 24.74
CA TYR A 99 25.84 18.56 23.84
C TYR A 99 24.51 18.69 24.59
N CYS A 100 24.33 17.97 25.69
CA CYS A 100 23.10 18.06 26.50
C CYS A 100 22.92 19.47 27.08
N LEU A 101 23.97 20.06 27.63
CA LEU A 101 23.93 21.40 28.23
C LEU A 101 23.67 22.50 27.22
N GLN A 102 24.03 22.29 25.94
CA GLN A 102 23.75 23.21 24.84
C GLN A 102 22.39 22.97 24.14
N GLY A 103 21.57 22.02 24.63
CA GLY A 103 20.28 21.70 24.02
C GLY A 103 20.37 20.84 22.75
N TYR A 104 21.46 20.09 22.57
CA TYR A 104 21.71 19.19 21.44
C TYR A 104 21.63 17.73 21.87
N SER A 105 20.57 17.36 22.58
CA SER A 105 20.45 16.01 23.17
C SER A 105 20.54 14.86 22.17
N SER A 106 20.24 15.09 20.88
CA SER A 106 20.38 14.08 19.81
C SER A 106 21.81 13.63 19.55
N ARG A 107 22.81 14.36 20.08
CA ARG A 107 24.25 14.05 20.01
C ARG A 107 24.88 13.96 21.39
N CYS A 108 24.11 13.60 22.40
CA CYS A 108 24.63 13.25 23.72
C CYS A 108 25.78 12.24 23.62
N GLU A 109 26.84 12.40 24.41
CA GLU A 109 28.01 11.49 24.42
C GLU A 109 27.64 10.07 24.90
N LYS A 110 26.59 9.94 25.71
CA LYS A 110 26.02 8.66 26.15
C LYS A 110 24.75 8.30 25.35
N SER A 111 24.54 8.89 24.18
CA SER A 111 23.32 8.68 23.38
C SER A 111 23.25 7.25 22.86
N LEU A 112 22.13 6.58 23.15
CA LEU A 112 21.75 5.31 22.55
C LEU A 112 20.31 5.42 22.04
N PRO A 113 20.02 5.06 20.77
CA PRO A 113 18.64 4.93 20.32
C PRO A 113 18.00 3.71 20.98
N PHE A 114 16.71 3.82 21.34
CA PHE A 114 15.93 2.64 21.70
C PHE A 114 15.70 1.78 20.45
N GLY A 115 15.61 0.47 20.62
CA GLY A 115 15.39 -0.45 19.51
C GLY A 115 16.62 -0.57 18.60
N CYS A 116 17.78 -0.83 19.20
CA CYS A 116 19.01 -1.13 18.47
C CYS A 116 19.78 -2.29 19.14
N PRO A 117 20.81 -2.87 18.49
CA PRO A 117 21.54 -4.02 19.04
C PRO A 117 22.12 -3.81 20.43
N THR A 118 22.45 -2.57 20.79
CA THR A 118 23.03 -2.22 22.09
C THR A 118 22.00 -1.81 23.14
N LEU A 119 20.74 -1.57 22.76
CA LEU A 119 19.68 -1.15 23.65
C LEU A 119 18.31 -1.55 23.10
N ASP A 120 17.68 -2.52 23.75
CA ASP A 120 16.31 -2.97 23.46
C ASP A 120 15.30 -1.81 23.47
N GLY A 121 14.30 -1.94 22.59
CA GLY A 121 13.22 -1.00 22.38
C GLY A 121 11.98 -1.23 23.22
N GLY A 122 10.94 -0.45 22.90
CA GLY A 122 9.67 -0.42 23.63
C GLY A 122 8.52 -1.17 22.99
N GLN A 123 8.69 -1.85 21.85
CA GLN A 123 7.69 -2.79 21.32
C GLN A 123 7.72 -4.11 22.12
N ALA A 124 7.46 -4.01 23.44
CA ALA A 124 7.46 -5.10 24.42
C ALA A 124 6.50 -4.80 25.58
N GLU A 125 6.21 -5.76 26.46
CA GLU A 125 5.37 -5.49 27.65
C GLU A 125 6.09 -4.60 28.69
N TYR A 126 7.43 -4.66 28.74
CA TYR A 126 8.26 -3.82 29.61
C TYR A 126 9.51 -3.33 28.86
N MET A 127 10.04 -2.17 29.23
CA MET A 127 11.32 -1.66 28.70
C MET A 127 12.20 -1.10 29.82
N ARG A 128 13.52 -1.18 29.62
CA ARG A 128 14.51 -0.49 30.46
C ARG A 128 14.80 0.88 29.86
N VAL A 129 14.80 1.92 30.70
CA VAL A 129 15.15 3.28 30.29
C VAL A 129 16.39 3.74 31.07
N PRO A 130 17.57 3.80 30.42
CA PRO A 130 18.78 4.30 31.05
C PRO A 130 18.76 5.82 31.29
N LEU A 131 19.51 6.24 32.32
CA LEU A 131 19.67 7.66 32.67
C LEU A 131 18.32 8.38 32.80
N ALA A 132 17.40 7.75 33.53
CA ALA A 132 15.96 8.04 33.47
C ALA A 132 15.60 9.50 33.76
N ASP A 133 16.29 10.14 34.71
CA ASP A 133 16.06 11.54 35.07
C ASP A 133 16.32 12.51 33.91
N ALA A 134 17.25 12.17 33.02
CA ALA A 134 17.61 12.96 31.85
C ALA A 134 16.94 12.46 30.56
N THR A 135 16.56 11.18 30.48
CA THR A 135 15.90 10.59 29.30
C THR A 135 14.37 10.69 29.36
N ALA A 136 13.74 10.08 30.38
CA ALA A 136 12.29 9.96 30.44
C ALA A 136 11.63 11.29 30.82
N VAL A 137 10.51 11.59 30.17
CA VAL A 137 9.71 12.78 30.45
C VAL A 137 8.39 12.35 31.08
N LYS A 138 8.07 12.88 32.26
CA LYS A 138 6.79 12.64 32.89
C LYS A 138 5.65 13.11 31.99
N ALA A 139 4.60 12.28 31.86
CA ALA A 139 3.43 12.59 31.06
C ALA A 139 2.82 13.94 31.51
N PRO A 140 2.66 14.89 30.60
CA PRO A 140 2.05 16.17 30.89
C PRO A 140 0.52 16.06 30.93
N ASP A 141 -0.11 16.92 31.72
CA ASP A 141 -1.58 17.02 31.75
C ASP A 141 -2.13 17.62 30.45
N GLY A 142 -3.38 17.28 30.12
CA GLY A 142 -4.14 17.90 29.04
C GLY A 142 -3.85 17.37 27.62
N ILE A 143 -3.14 16.25 27.50
CA ILE A 143 -2.95 15.53 26.23
C ILE A 143 -3.74 14.22 26.27
N ASP A 144 -4.43 13.89 25.18
CA ASP A 144 -4.99 12.54 24.97
C ASP A 144 -3.86 11.49 25.07
N GLU A 145 -4.01 10.53 25.97
CA GLU A 145 -3.00 9.49 26.25
C GLU A 145 -2.50 8.80 24.97
N LYS A 146 -3.39 8.55 23.99
CA LYS A 146 -3.01 7.91 22.73
C LYS A 146 -2.11 8.78 21.87
N LYS A 147 -2.29 10.10 21.93
CA LYS A 147 -1.49 11.08 21.17
C LYS A 147 -0.19 11.42 21.88
N LEU A 148 -0.06 11.07 23.15
CA LEU A 148 1.14 11.34 23.92
C LEU A 148 2.36 10.56 23.37
N VAL A 149 2.15 9.39 22.76
CA VAL A 149 3.21 8.62 22.08
C VAL A 149 3.87 9.40 20.95
N LEU A 150 3.16 10.34 20.30
CA LEU A 150 3.73 11.17 19.25
C LEU A 150 4.85 12.10 19.77
N MET A 151 4.88 12.37 21.08
CA MET A 151 5.94 13.14 21.74
C MET A 151 7.24 12.35 21.96
N ALA A 152 7.24 11.04 21.72
CA ALA A 152 8.45 10.24 21.78
C ALA A 152 9.40 10.53 20.60
N ASP A 153 8.84 10.83 19.41
CA ASP A 153 9.61 11.16 18.20
C ASP A 153 8.87 12.12 17.25
N ILE A 154 7.87 11.63 16.52
CA ILE A 154 7.45 12.28 15.26
C ILE A 154 6.92 13.70 15.40
N PHE A 155 6.23 14.03 16.50
CA PHE A 155 5.71 15.38 16.71
C PHE A 155 6.83 16.39 17.06
N PRO A 156 7.71 16.13 18.04
CA PRO A 156 8.92 16.93 18.24
C PRO A 156 9.82 17.02 17.00
N THR A 157 9.96 15.94 16.23
CA THR A 157 10.73 15.96 14.98
C THR A 157 10.11 16.92 13.95
N GLY A 158 8.77 16.92 13.81
CA GLY A 158 8.06 17.93 13.01
C GLY A 158 8.25 19.35 13.53
N TYR A 159 8.21 19.57 14.85
CA TYR A 159 8.50 20.87 15.47
C TYR A 159 9.93 21.33 15.17
N PHE A 160 10.92 20.44 15.32
CA PHE A 160 12.32 20.73 15.04
C PHE A 160 12.52 21.15 13.58
N ALA A 161 11.89 20.45 12.65
CA ALA A 161 11.92 20.77 11.23
C ALA A 161 11.35 22.17 10.96
N ALA A 162 10.17 22.49 11.49
CA ALA A 162 9.57 23.80 11.35
C ALA A 162 10.42 24.93 11.98
N ALA A 163 10.94 24.71 13.18
CA ALA A 163 11.78 25.69 13.87
C ALA A 163 13.08 26.01 13.11
N ASN A 164 13.73 24.99 12.53
CA ASN A 164 14.93 25.17 11.73
C ASN A 164 14.66 25.93 10.42
N ALA A 165 13.50 25.64 9.81
CA ALA A 165 13.00 26.27 8.60
C ALA A 165 12.90 27.80 8.70
N PHE A 166 12.51 28.32 9.87
CA PHE A 166 12.35 29.76 10.11
C PHE A 166 13.47 30.38 10.95
N LYS A 167 14.51 29.61 11.29
CA LYS A 167 15.60 30.11 12.14
C LYS A 167 16.27 31.35 11.53
N GLY A 168 16.32 32.43 12.29
CA GLY A 168 16.89 33.70 11.84
C GLY A 168 15.96 34.59 11.01
N PHE A 169 14.71 34.16 10.77
CA PHE A 169 13.69 35.02 10.17
C PHE A 169 12.94 35.76 11.28
N ASN A 170 12.62 37.03 11.04
CA ASN A 170 11.67 37.76 11.87
C ASN A 170 10.22 37.49 11.40
N GLN A 171 9.23 37.93 12.16
CA GLN A 171 7.82 37.66 11.82
C GLN A 171 7.38 38.29 10.49
N GLU A 172 7.95 39.44 10.12
CA GLU A 172 7.66 40.07 8.82
C GLU A 172 8.10 39.16 7.68
N THR A 173 9.35 38.68 7.70
CA THR A 173 9.88 37.73 6.71
C THR A 173 9.07 36.43 6.69
N ILE A 174 8.74 35.89 7.86
CA ILE A 174 7.93 34.67 7.96
C ILE A 174 6.58 34.87 7.28
N SER A 175 5.85 35.94 7.60
CA SER A 175 4.52 36.22 7.04
C SER A 175 4.49 36.35 5.50
N GLN A 176 5.64 36.63 4.89
CA GLN A 176 5.81 36.71 3.44
C GLN A 176 6.40 35.45 2.81
N SER A 177 6.84 34.49 3.63
CA SER A 177 7.58 33.32 3.18
C SER A 177 6.69 32.30 2.46
N VAL A 178 7.18 31.82 1.32
CA VAL A 178 6.65 30.64 0.64
C VAL A 178 7.45 29.43 1.08
N VAL A 179 6.77 28.46 1.71
CA VAL A 179 7.39 27.25 2.23
C VAL A 179 7.02 26.07 1.34
N VAL A 180 7.99 25.23 0.99
CA VAL A 180 7.74 23.94 0.33
C VAL A 180 8.01 22.80 1.32
N LEU A 181 7.00 21.99 1.61
CA LEU A 181 7.13 20.76 2.39
C LEU A 181 7.25 19.57 1.44
N VAL A 182 8.37 18.86 1.45
CA VAL A 182 8.64 17.68 0.64
C VAL A 182 8.43 16.42 1.48
N GLY A 183 7.39 15.66 1.15
CA GLY A 183 6.95 14.46 1.85
C GLY A 183 5.84 14.75 2.87
N CYS A 184 4.69 14.14 2.66
CA CYS A 184 3.48 14.22 3.49
C CYS A 184 3.25 12.92 4.30
N GLY A 185 4.33 12.20 4.65
CA GLY A 185 4.28 11.10 5.62
C GLY A 185 3.98 11.60 7.05
N PRO A 186 3.93 10.71 8.06
CA PRO A 186 3.54 11.07 9.43
C PRO A 186 4.31 12.27 9.99
N VAL A 187 5.65 12.24 9.90
CA VAL A 187 6.52 13.34 10.37
C VAL A 187 6.32 14.62 9.55
N GLY A 188 6.13 14.50 8.24
CA GLY A 188 5.86 15.63 7.35
C GLY A 188 4.56 16.35 7.70
N LEU A 189 3.50 15.62 8.03
CA LEU A 189 2.24 16.21 8.49
C LEU A 189 2.39 16.85 9.89
N CYS A 190 3.19 16.27 10.79
CA CYS A 190 3.57 16.96 12.03
C CYS A 190 4.35 18.25 11.74
N ALA A 191 5.28 18.24 10.79
CA ALA A 191 6.02 19.43 10.38
C ALA A 191 5.11 20.50 9.77
N LEU A 192 4.11 20.11 8.97
CA LEU A 192 3.09 21.01 8.42
C LEU A 192 2.34 21.74 9.54
N ILE A 193 1.79 21.00 10.50
CA ILE A 193 1.04 21.57 11.63
C ILE A 193 1.93 22.55 12.42
N ASN A 194 3.17 22.16 12.69
CA ASN A 194 4.11 23.04 13.41
C ASN A 194 4.52 24.27 12.58
N ALA A 195 4.67 24.14 11.26
CA ALA A 195 5.03 25.25 10.38
C ALA A 195 3.87 26.25 10.22
N LEU A 196 2.62 25.80 10.23
CA LEU A 196 1.44 26.67 10.18
C LEU A 196 1.34 27.61 11.39
N GLU A 197 1.87 27.23 12.56
CA GLU A 197 1.92 28.10 13.74
C GLU A 197 2.77 29.36 13.54
N TYR A 198 3.74 29.30 12.63
CA TYR A 198 4.55 30.46 12.25
C TYR A 198 3.80 31.42 11.33
N ARG A 199 2.64 31.02 10.77
CA ARG A 199 1.81 31.80 9.85
C ARG A 199 2.56 32.32 8.61
N PRO A 200 3.25 31.44 7.85
CA PRO A 200 3.84 31.84 6.57
C PRO A 200 2.76 32.25 5.57
N LYS A 201 3.15 32.93 4.49
CA LYS A 201 2.24 33.34 3.41
C LYS A 201 1.47 32.14 2.85
N VAL A 202 2.18 31.04 2.62
CA VAL A 202 1.63 29.78 2.13
C VAL A 202 2.61 28.64 2.38
N ILE A 203 2.08 27.45 2.65
CA ILE A 203 2.83 26.20 2.64
C ILE A 203 2.32 25.37 1.48
N ILE A 204 3.24 25.01 0.59
CA ILE A 204 3.01 24.10 -0.53
C ILE A 204 3.56 22.73 -0.12
N ALA A 205 2.69 21.75 0.10
CA ALA A 205 3.07 20.39 0.43
C ALA A 205 3.09 19.50 -0.82
N ILE A 206 4.16 18.72 -0.97
CA ILE A 206 4.37 17.83 -2.11
C ILE A 206 4.60 16.40 -1.64
N ASP A 207 4.02 15.45 -2.36
CA ASP A 207 4.10 14.00 -2.16
C ASP A 207 3.70 13.32 -3.47
N ARG A 208 3.73 11.99 -3.51
CA ARG A 208 3.31 11.16 -4.64
C ARG A 208 2.06 10.35 -4.32
N VAL A 209 1.63 10.35 -3.05
CA VAL A 209 0.47 9.62 -2.56
C VAL A 209 -0.69 10.58 -2.32
N GLU A 210 -1.73 10.48 -3.14
CA GLU A 210 -2.89 11.38 -3.11
C GLU A 210 -3.60 11.42 -1.76
N SER A 211 -3.71 10.30 -1.05
CA SER A 211 -4.34 10.27 0.27
C SER A 211 -3.57 11.10 1.31
N ARG A 212 -2.23 11.18 1.19
CA ARG A 212 -1.40 12.04 2.04
C ARG A 212 -1.54 13.52 1.67
N LEU A 213 -1.62 13.83 0.38
CA LEU A 213 -1.89 15.18 -0.12
C LEU A 213 -3.28 15.66 0.34
N ALA A 214 -4.30 14.82 0.30
CA ALA A 214 -5.64 15.15 0.79
C ALA A 214 -5.63 15.55 2.28
N LEU A 215 -4.84 14.85 3.10
CA LEU A 215 -4.65 15.20 4.52
C LEU A 215 -3.88 16.52 4.69
N ALA A 216 -2.78 16.72 3.96
CA ALA A 216 -2.03 17.97 3.99
C ALA A 216 -2.93 19.16 3.59
N LYS A 217 -3.77 18.99 2.57
CA LYS A 217 -4.76 19.99 2.14
C LYS A 217 -5.77 20.30 3.25
N LYS A 218 -6.31 19.26 3.90
CA LYS A 218 -7.25 19.42 5.03
C LYS A 218 -6.61 20.17 6.21
N LEU A 219 -5.30 20.00 6.41
CA LEU A 219 -4.55 20.70 7.45
C LEU A 219 -4.20 22.15 7.07
N GLY A 220 -4.39 22.57 5.82
CA GLY A 220 -4.24 23.95 5.38
C GLY A 220 -3.08 24.21 4.40
N ALA A 221 -2.47 23.16 3.83
CA ALA A 221 -1.48 23.33 2.76
C ALA A 221 -2.15 23.48 1.37
N GLU A 222 -1.48 24.22 0.48
CA GLU A 222 -1.65 24.01 -0.97
C GLU A 222 -0.89 22.75 -1.36
N VAL A 223 -1.43 21.90 -2.22
CA VAL A 223 -0.86 20.55 -2.45
C VAL A 223 -0.59 20.26 -3.90
N PHE A 224 0.54 19.62 -4.19
CA PHE A 224 0.90 19.15 -5.52
C PHE A 224 1.44 17.74 -5.46
N ASN A 225 1.06 16.95 -6.45
CA ASN A 225 1.75 15.71 -6.73
C ASN A 225 3.00 16.02 -7.59
N ASP A 226 4.19 15.85 -7.03
CA ASP A 226 5.47 16.26 -7.68
C ASP A 226 5.82 15.43 -8.92
N GLN A 227 5.07 14.37 -9.12
CA GLN A 227 5.21 13.38 -10.17
C GLN A 227 4.29 13.72 -11.36
N THR A 228 3.05 14.14 -11.11
CA THR A 228 2.09 14.49 -12.17
C THR A 228 2.03 15.99 -12.47
N SER A 229 2.41 16.84 -11.52
CA SER A 229 2.14 18.29 -11.55
C SER A 229 3.42 19.14 -11.35
N LYS A 230 4.60 18.60 -11.70
CA LYS A 230 5.90 19.25 -11.45
C LYS A 230 6.01 20.65 -12.07
N ALA A 231 5.57 20.81 -13.32
CA ALA A 231 5.62 22.09 -14.01
C ALA A 231 4.73 23.15 -13.34
N GLU A 232 3.53 22.74 -12.92
CA GLU A 232 2.58 23.59 -12.20
C GLU A 232 3.11 23.99 -10.82
N LEU A 233 3.68 23.05 -10.08
CA LEU A 233 4.36 23.31 -8.82
C LEU A 233 5.46 24.38 -8.97
N VAL A 234 6.34 24.23 -9.97
CA VAL A 234 7.42 25.19 -10.23
C VAL A 234 6.85 26.56 -10.61
N ALA A 235 5.84 26.59 -11.50
CA ALA A 235 5.18 27.81 -11.91
C ALA A 235 4.53 28.52 -10.71
N ARG A 236 3.86 27.77 -9.85
CA ARG A 236 3.18 28.27 -8.66
C ARG A 236 4.14 28.84 -7.63
N VAL A 237 5.24 28.13 -7.35
CA VAL A 237 6.30 28.65 -6.49
C VAL A 237 6.87 29.96 -7.04
N LYS A 238 7.12 30.05 -8.36
CA LYS A 238 7.62 31.27 -9.00
C LYS A 238 6.60 32.41 -8.93
N GLU A 239 5.32 32.14 -9.23
CA GLU A 239 4.23 33.11 -9.15
C GLU A 239 4.16 33.75 -7.76
N LEU A 240 4.17 32.93 -6.70
CA LEU A 240 4.04 33.40 -5.32
C LEU A 240 5.25 34.19 -4.81
N THR A 241 6.40 34.06 -5.50
CA THR A 241 7.71 34.56 -5.05
C THR A 241 8.33 35.59 -6.00
N ASN A 242 7.61 36.05 -7.02
CA ASN A 242 8.12 36.92 -8.09
C ASN A 242 9.35 36.31 -8.80
N GLY A 243 9.29 35.00 -9.08
CA GLY A 243 10.31 34.25 -9.82
C GLY A 243 11.52 33.81 -8.99
N ARG A 244 11.59 34.16 -7.69
CA ARG A 244 12.77 33.90 -6.86
C ARG A 244 12.95 32.42 -6.47
N GLY A 245 11.86 31.70 -6.22
CA GLY A 245 11.86 30.38 -5.59
C GLY A 245 11.42 30.43 -4.13
N ALA A 246 11.17 29.27 -3.53
CA ALA A 246 10.70 29.12 -2.15
C ALA A 246 11.72 29.67 -1.13
N ASP A 247 11.24 30.39 -0.12
CA ASP A 247 12.08 30.95 0.96
C ASP A 247 12.69 29.86 1.82
N THR A 248 11.89 28.82 2.08
CA THR A 248 12.28 27.68 2.90
C THR A 248 11.72 26.39 2.33
N VAL A 249 12.50 25.33 2.44
CA VAL A 249 12.10 23.95 2.16
C VAL A 249 12.20 23.13 3.44
N ILE A 250 11.15 22.37 3.74
CA ILE A 250 11.14 21.35 4.79
C ILE A 250 11.16 19.99 4.09
N GLU A 251 12.23 19.21 4.27
CA GLU A 251 12.43 17.94 3.56
C GLU A 251 12.34 16.76 4.54
N GLY A 252 11.41 15.84 4.28
CA GLY A 252 11.06 14.74 5.18
C GLY A 252 11.09 13.34 4.57
N VAL A 253 11.60 13.18 3.35
CA VAL A 253 11.65 11.90 2.63
C VAL A 253 12.96 11.17 2.89
N GLY A 254 14.10 11.87 2.91
CA GLY A 254 15.42 11.25 3.10
C GLY A 254 16.00 10.63 1.83
N HIS A 255 15.49 11.01 0.66
CA HIS A 255 15.94 10.51 -0.64
C HIS A 255 16.60 11.63 -1.46
N SER A 256 17.66 11.29 -2.22
CA SER A 256 18.40 12.25 -3.05
C SER A 256 17.49 13.01 -4.02
N ASP A 257 16.53 12.35 -4.69
CA ASP A 257 15.59 13.05 -5.59
C ASP A 257 14.69 14.08 -4.88
N ALA A 258 14.24 13.78 -3.66
CA ALA A 258 13.42 14.69 -2.87
C ALA A 258 14.24 15.89 -2.40
N LEU A 259 15.47 15.63 -1.94
CA LEU A 259 16.42 16.65 -1.53
C LEU A 259 16.85 17.53 -2.72
N ARG A 260 17.03 16.95 -3.91
CA ARG A 260 17.26 17.68 -5.17
C ARG A 260 16.09 18.58 -5.52
N THR A 261 14.88 18.05 -5.47
CA THR A 261 13.65 18.81 -5.76
C THR A 261 13.52 20.01 -4.82
N GLY A 262 13.79 19.80 -3.53
CA GLY A 262 13.90 20.87 -2.54
C GLY A 262 14.95 21.92 -2.93
N PHE A 263 16.16 21.47 -3.26
CA PHE A 263 17.23 22.36 -3.71
C PHE A 263 16.82 23.19 -4.92
N ASP A 264 16.26 22.59 -5.96
CA ASP A 264 15.88 23.27 -7.20
C ASP A 264 14.79 24.32 -6.98
N LEU A 265 13.80 24.03 -6.13
CA LEU A 265 12.71 24.95 -5.79
C LEU A 265 13.15 26.11 -4.87
N LEU A 266 14.25 25.96 -4.14
CA LEU A 266 14.74 26.94 -3.18
C LEU A 266 15.32 28.18 -3.88
N ARG A 267 14.99 29.38 -3.38
CA ARG A 267 15.66 30.60 -3.83
C ARG A 267 17.10 30.72 -3.33
N PRO A 268 17.95 31.57 -3.94
CA PRO A 268 19.19 31.99 -3.32
C PRO A 268 18.96 32.59 -1.93
N TRP A 269 19.89 32.36 -1.00
CA TRP A 269 19.79 32.69 0.43
C TRP A 269 18.58 32.05 1.13
N GLY A 270 18.04 30.96 0.58
CA GLY A 270 16.98 30.17 1.19
C GLY A 270 17.50 29.16 2.22
N VAL A 271 16.56 28.52 2.93
CA VAL A 271 16.84 27.52 3.96
C VAL A 271 16.27 26.16 3.58
N ILE A 272 17.07 25.10 3.66
CA ILE A 272 16.58 23.71 3.66
C ILE A 272 16.68 23.19 5.09
N SER A 273 15.54 22.80 5.67
CA SER A 273 15.47 22.03 6.91
C SER A 273 15.13 20.58 6.58
N SER A 274 16.13 19.73 6.58
CA SER A 274 16.04 18.32 6.21
C SER A 274 16.08 17.43 7.45
N PHE A 275 14.99 16.70 7.70
CA PHE A 275 14.93 15.72 8.79
C PHE A 275 14.80 14.28 8.26
N GLY A 276 14.63 14.10 6.95
CA GLY A 276 14.71 12.78 6.32
C GLY A 276 16.07 12.10 6.60
N VAL A 277 16.06 10.77 6.70
CA VAL A 277 17.26 9.96 6.94
C VAL A 277 17.95 9.71 5.60
N HIS A 278 19.02 10.45 5.33
CA HIS A 278 19.79 10.36 4.08
C HIS A 278 20.93 9.33 4.20
N HIS A 279 20.99 8.39 3.25
CA HIS A 279 22.11 7.43 3.12
C HIS A 279 22.93 7.62 1.83
N GLY A 280 22.42 8.42 0.89
CA GLY A 280 23.07 8.69 -0.39
C GLY A 280 23.88 9.98 -0.40
N GLU A 281 24.48 10.26 -1.56
CA GLU A 281 25.17 11.54 -1.79
C GLU A 281 24.20 12.72 -1.79
N ILE A 282 24.74 13.87 -1.39
CA ILE A 282 24.04 15.15 -1.50
C ILE A 282 23.90 15.52 -2.99
N PRO A 283 22.68 15.74 -3.51
CA PRO A 283 22.38 15.75 -4.95
C PRO A 283 22.62 17.12 -5.61
N TRP A 284 23.69 17.80 -5.21
CA TRP A 284 24.16 19.03 -5.84
C TRP A 284 25.67 19.17 -5.67
N SER A 285 26.28 19.85 -6.64
CA SER A 285 27.70 20.16 -6.63
C SER A 285 28.03 21.35 -5.72
N GLY A 286 29.31 21.50 -5.37
CA GLY A 286 29.80 22.67 -4.65
C GLY A 286 29.58 23.98 -5.40
N ILE A 287 29.63 23.97 -6.73
CA ILE A 287 29.38 25.16 -7.55
C ILE A 287 27.90 25.57 -7.54
N GLU A 288 26.98 24.61 -7.58
CA GLU A 288 25.54 24.87 -7.42
C GLU A 288 25.24 25.44 -6.03
N ALA A 289 25.83 24.86 -4.98
CA ALA A 289 25.66 25.36 -3.62
C ALA A 289 26.23 26.79 -3.44
N TYR A 290 27.42 27.04 -3.97
CA TYR A 290 28.03 28.38 -3.99
C TYR A 290 27.14 29.40 -4.70
N GLY A 291 26.53 29.02 -5.82
CA GLY A 291 25.59 29.87 -6.55
C GLY A 291 24.31 30.22 -5.77
N LYS A 292 23.86 29.35 -4.85
CA LYS A 292 22.65 29.61 -4.06
C LYS A 292 22.89 30.35 -2.75
N ASN A 293 24.09 30.36 -2.17
CA ASN A 293 24.31 30.89 -0.81
C ASN A 293 23.31 30.31 0.22
N LEU A 294 22.93 29.03 0.05
CA LEU A 294 21.88 28.41 0.86
C LEU A 294 22.36 28.05 2.27
N ARG A 295 21.42 27.98 3.21
CA ARG A 295 21.63 27.33 4.51
C ARG A 295 20.95 25.97 4.51
N VAL A 296 21.68 24.93 4.86
CA VAL A 296 21.11 23.59 5.06
C VAL A 296 21.27 23.19 6.52
N GLN A 297 20.16 22.83 7.17
CA GLN A 297 20.16 22.19 8.48
C GLN A 297 19.67 20.76 8.28
N MET A 298 20.52 19.78 8.62
CA MET A 298 20.18 18.36 8.54
C MET A 298 20.51 17.64 9.86
N GLY A 299 19.75 16.59 10.17
CA GLY A 299 20.09 15.65 11.23
C GLY A 299 18.96 15.34 12.23
N ARG A 300 19.31 14.44 13.15
CA ARG A 300 18.40 13.87 14.16
C ARG A 300 17.87 14.92 15.14
N CYS A 301 16.56 14.87 15.41
CA CYS A 301 15.86 15.75 16.34
C CYS A 301 16.35 15.59 17.80
N PRO A 302 16.72 16.69 18.50
CA PRO A 302 17.06 16.65 19.92
C PRO A 302 15.81 16.69 20.81
N VAL A 303 14.97 15.65 20.72
CA VAL A 303 13.62 15.60 21.33
C VAL A 303 13.65 16.05 22.79
N ARG A 304 14.57 15.51 23.59
CA ARG A 304 14.63 15.83 25.01
C ARG A 304 14.84 17.33 25.30
N SER A 305 15.64 18.01 24.47
CA SER A 305 15.94 19.43 24.59
C SER A 305 14.79 20.34 24.14
N ILE A 306 13.98 19.88 23.18
CA ILE A 306 12.87 20.67 22.61
C ILE A 306 11.48 20.21 23.07
N PHE A 307 11.42 19.19 23.93
CA PHE A 307 10.17 18.58 24.38
C PHE A 307 9.19 19.61 24.95
N PRO A 308 9.59 20.53 25.85
CA PRO A 308 8.65 21.51 26.40
C PRO A 308 8.02 22.41 25.33
N GLN A 309 8.81 22.86 24.35
CA GLN A 309 8.32 23.74 23.30
C GLN A 309 7.39 23.00 22.33
N ALA A 310 7.76 21.80 21.91
CA ALA A 310 6.91 20.96 21.07
C ALA A 310 5.60 20.60 21.78
N LEU A 311 5.64 20.33 23.09
CA LEU A 311 4.46 19.99 23.88
C LEU A 311 3.40 21.10 23.85
N GLU A 312 3.81 22.37 23.95
CA GLU A 312 2.85 23.49 23.91
C GLU A 312 2.14 23.58 22.55
N VAL A 313 2.84 23.28 21.45
CA VAL A 313 2.23 23.22 20.12
C VAL A 313 1.30 22.01 19.99
N LEU A 314 1.67 20.85 20.55
CA LEU A 314 0.81 19.67 20.56
C LEU A 314 -0.48 19.94 21.33
N LYS A 315 -0.40 20.54 22.53
CA LYS A 315 -1.60 20.87 23.34
C LYS A 315 -2.63 21.65 22.54
N LYS A 316 -2.17 22.63 21.76
CA LYS A 316 -3.00 23.47 20.90
C LYS A 316 -3.60 22.67 19.72
N ASN A 317 -2.81 21.80 19.10
CA ASN A 317 -3.14 21.21 17.80
C ASN A 317 -3.52 19.72 17.84
N GLN A 318 -3.57 19.08 19.01
CA GLN A 318 -3.84 17.63 19.14
C GLN A 318 -5.17 17.19 18.52
N HIS A 319 -6.16 18.08 18.44
CA HIS A 319 -7.45 17.82 17.80
C HIS A 319 -7.34 17.59 16.28
N LEU A 320 -6.22 17.95 15.65
CA LEU A 320 -5.94 17.71 14.23
C LEU A 320 -5.31 16.33 13.98
N LEU A 321 -4.86 15.63 15.02
CA LEU A 321 -4.01 14.44 14.93
C LEU A 321 -4.74 13.12 15.19
N ASP A 322 -6.07 13.10 15.19
CA ASP A 322 -6.84 11.87 15.44
C ASP A 322 -6.44 10.73 14.49
N PHE A 323 -6.18 11.07 13.21
CA PHE A 323 -5.75 10.12 12.19
C PHE A 323 -4.39 9.47 12.46
N MET A 324 -3.53 10.04 13.30
CA MET A 324 -2.23 9.43 13.65
C MET A 324 -2.36 8.30 14.67
N THR A 325 -3.54 8.13 15.27
CA THR A 325 -3.76 7.22 16.41
C THR A 325 -5.05 6.40 16.26
N ASP A 326 -5.58 6.32 15.04
CA ASP A 326 -6.86 5.69 14.73
C ASP A 326 -6.78 4.16 14.71
N LYS A 327 -5.63 3.59 14.33
CA LYS A 327 -5.39 2.15 14.33
C LYS A 327 -4.49 1.72 15.48
N ILE A 328 -5.09 0.93 16.36
CA ILE A 328 -4.40 0.30 17.47
C ILE A 328 -4.58 -1.22 17.35
N MET A 329 -3.47 -1.94 17.31
CA MET A 329 -3.38 -3.39 17.15
C MET A 329 -2.86 -4.02 18.44
N PRO A 330 -3.12 -5.30 18.73
CA PRO A 330 -2.41 -5.98 19.79
C PRO A 330 -0.97 -6.30 19.39
N MET A 331 -0.02 -6.34 20.35
CA MET A 331 1.38 -6.67 20.04
C MET A 331 1.54 -8.07 19.41
N SER A 332 0.62 -9.00 19.68
CA SER A 332 0.58 -10.31 19.00
C SER A 332 0.42 -10.21 17.49
N GLN A 333 -0.04 -9.07 16.97
CA GLN A 333 -0.16 -8.77 15.53
C GLN A 333 0.98 -7.86 15.04
N ALA A 334 2.09 -7.73 15.76
CA ALA A 334 3.18 -6.84 15.36
C ALA A 334 3.75 -7.17 13.97
N ALA A 335 3.98 -8.44 13.67
CA ALA A 335 4.43 -8.85 12.34
C ALA A 335 3.45 -8.40 11.23
N GLU A 336 2.14 -8.57 11.44
CA GLU A 336 1.13 -8.05 10.52
C GLU A 336 1.18 -6.52 10.43
N GLY A 337 1.40 -5.83 11.55
CA GLY A 337 1.54 -4.38 11.58
C GLY A 337 2.72 -3.86 10.76
N TYR A 338 3.90 -4.48 10.94
CA TYR A 338 5.08 -4.22 10.11
C TYR A 338 4.80 -4.52 8.65
N GLU A 339 4.13 -5.63 8.36
CA GLU A 339 3.76 -5.98 7.00
C GLU A 339 2.79 -4.98 6.39
N ILE A 340 1.75 -4.51 7.08
CA ILE A 340 0.81 -3.50 6.56
C ILE A 340 1.53 -2.18 6.32
N PHE A 341 2.38 -1.76 7.25
CA PHE A 341 3.13 -0.51 7.17
C PHE A 341 4.21 -0.56 6.08
N ASN A 342 4.77 -1.75 5.85
CA ASN A 342 5.70 -2.04 4.76
C ASN A 342 4.97 -2.15 3.40
N LYS A 343 3.82 -2.85 3.35
CA LYS A 343 2.95 -3.15 2.20
C LYS A 343 2.01 -1.99 1.84
N ALA A 344 2.45 -0.75 2.01
CA ALA A 344 1.93 0.34 1.17
C ALA A 344 2.35 0.14 -0.32
N LEU A 345 2.30 -1.10 -0.83
CA LEU A 345 2.68 -1.59 -2.14
C LEU A 345 1.47 -2.34 -2.71
N VAL A 346 0.74 -1.65 -3.58
CA VAL A 346 -0.26 -2.24 -4.46
C VAL A 346 0.40 -3.37 -5.28
N GLN A 347 -0.29 -4.51 -5.43
CA GLN A 347 0.12 -5.60 -6.31
C GLN A 347 0.01 -5.11 -7.75
N LYS A 348 1.11 -5.07 -8.46
CA LYS A 348 1.19 -4.47 -9.79
C LYS A 348 1.98 -5.42 -10.65
N GLY A 349 1.29 -6.02 -11.59
CA GLY A 349 1.84 -7.14 -12.31
C GLY A 349 1.30 -7.31 -13.71
N VAL A 350 1.72 -8.43 -14.28
CA VAL A 350 1.19 -8.94 -15.54
C VAL A 350 1.04 -10.45 -15.46
N ASN A 351 0.31 -11.02 -16.41
CA ASN A 351 0.24 -12.46 -16.59
C ASN A 351 1.49 -12.97 -17.32
N ILE A 352 1.86 -14.23 -17.10
CA ILE A 352 2.89 -14.97 -17.82
C ILE A 352 2.21 -16.25 -18.30
N ALA A 353 1.38 -16.09 -19.33
CA ALA A 353 0.58 -17.17 -19.88
C ALA A 353 1.41 -18.17 -20.69
N GLY A 354 0.90 -19.39 -20.80
CA GLY A 354 1.44 -20.40 -21.71
C GLY A 354 0.95 -21.83 -21.43
N PHE A 355 0.90 -22.25 -20.17
CA PHE A 355 0.40 -23.59 -19.81
C PHE A 355 -1.14 -23.72 -19.88
N ASP A 356 -1.83 -22.59 -19.92
CA ASP A 356 -3.27 -22.47 -20.17
C ASP A 356 -3.62 -22.58 -21.65
N PHE A 357 -2.66 -22.44 -22.56
CA PHE A 357 -2.98 -22.35 -23.98
C PHE A 357 -3.60 -23.64 -24.53
N GLY A 358 -4.64 -23.47 -25.33
CA GLY A 358 -5.53 -24.55 -25.78
C GLY A 358 -6.68 -24.83 -24.82
N ALA A 359 -6.74 -24.21 -23.64
CA ALA A 359 -7.94 -24.15 -22.84
C ALA A 359 -8.98 -23.24 -23.51
N GLU A 360 -10.21 -23.75 -23.60
CA GLU A 360 -11.36 -23.05 -24.15
C GLU A 360 -12.34 -22.68 -23.04
N ILE A 361 -13.21 -21.71 -23.27
CA ILE A 361 -14.24 -21.28 -22.29
C ILE A 361 -15.15 -22.43 -21.83
N THR A 362 -15.28 -23.48 -22.64
CA THR A 362 -16.04 -24.69 -22.27
C THR A 362 -15.33 -25.57 -21.23
N GLY A 363 -14.13 -25.20 -20.79
CA GLY A 363 -13.27 -25.99 -19.92
C GLY A 363 -12.73 -27.24 -20.60
N THR A 364 -12.74 -27.32 -21.94
CA THR A 364 -11.93 -28.29 -22.71
C THR A 364 -10.53 -27.75 -22.90
N ALA A 365 -9.51 -28.61 -22.98
CA ALA A 365 -8.14 -28.17 -23.23
C ALA A 365 -7.44 -29.04 -24.30
N ASN A 366 -6.89 -28.40 -25.33
CA ASN A 366 -5.98 -29.04 -26.27
C ASN A 366 -4.54 -28.90 -25.80
N LEU A 367 -4.03 -29.92 -25.11
CA LEU A 367 -2.71 -29.90 -24.48
C LEU A 367 -1.55 -29.78 -25.48
N LYS A 368 -1.77 -29.96 -26.79
CA LYS A 368 -0.75 -29.71 -27.81
C LYS A 368 -0.40 -28.22 -27.95
N ASN A 369 -1.31 -27.34 -27.51
CA ASN A 369 -1.14 -25.90 -27.59
C ASN A 369 -0.55 -25.31 -26.30
N ALA A 370 -0.42 -26.12 -25.22
CA ALA A 370 0.20 -25.69 -23.99
C ALA A 370 1.70 -25.45 -24.24
N LEU A 371 2.14 -24.21 -24.04
CA LEU A 371 3.47 -23.74 -24.37
C LEU A 371 4.12 -23.17 -23.11
N ALA A 372 4.93 -23.99 -22.45
CA ALA A 372 5.61 -23.61 -21.21
C ALA A 372 6.42 -22.31 -21.39
N PRO A 373 6.15 -21.22 -20.64
CA PRO A 373 6.84 -19.94 -20.84
C PRO A 373 8.24 -19.91 -20.21
N LEU A 374 9.05 -20.93 -20.54
CA LEU A 374 10.43 -21.12 -20.11
C LEU A 374 11.30 -21.58 -21.29
N LYS A 375 12.46 -20.93 -21.46
CA LYS A 375 13.42 -21.25 -22.52
C LYS A 375 13.87 -22.70 -22.46
N SER A 376 13.99 -23.25 -21.26
CA SER A 376 14.41 -24.62 -20.99
C SER A 376 13.40 -25.67 -21.47
N ILE A 377 12.13 -25.31 -21.72
CA ILE A 377 11.06 -26.25 -22.04
C ILE A 377 10.51 -26.05 -23.45
N SER A 378 10.09 -24.83 -23.80
CA SER A 378 9.46 -24.55 -25.11
C SER A 378 10.20 -23.50 -25.96
N GLY A 379 11.27 -22.89 -25.41
CA GLY A 379 12.05 -21.83 -26.09
C GLY A 379 11.53 -20.40 -25.84
N VAL A 380 10.41 -20.24 -25.14
CA VAL A 380 9.80 -18.95 -24.78
C VAL A 380 10.44 -18.36 -23.51
N ASP A 381 10.75 -17.06 -23.51
CA ASP A 381 11.51 -16.42 -22.43
C ASP A 381 10.64 -15.73 -21.36
N GLY A 382 9.72 -16.45 -20.72
CA GLY A 382 8.87 -15.88 -19.66
C GLY A 382 9.67 -15.50 -18.41
N GLU A 383 10.70 -16.27 -18.05
CA GLU A 383 11.62 -15.93 -16.96
C GLU A 383 12.35 -14.59 -17.21
N GLY A 384 12.91 -14.40 -18.41
CA GLY A 384 13.55 -13.14 -18.78
C GLY A 384 12.57 -11.95 -18.76
N GLN A 385 11.31 -12.16 -19.15
CA GLN A 385 10.27 -11.13 -19.05
C GLN A 385 9.96 -10.77 -17.60
N MET A 386 9.79 -11.76 -16.72
CA MET A 386 9.56 -11.48 -15.29
C MET A 386 10.74 -10.73 -14.67
N GLN A 387 11.97 -11.10 -15.03
CA GLN A 387 13.18 -10.40 -14.58
C GLN A 387 13.23 -8.96 -15.07
N HIS A 388 12.95 -8.71 -16.35
CA HIS A 388 12.81 -7.37 -16.93
C HIS A 388 11.77 -6.56 -16.16
N PHE A 389 10.57 -7.10 -16.02
CA PHE A 389 9.46 -6.43 -15.37
C PHE A 389 9.73 -6.09 -13.88
N VAL A 390 10.42 -6.96 -13.14
CA VAL A 390 10.79 -6.66 -11.75
C VAL A 390 11.92 -5.63 -11.69
N LYS A 391 12.98 -5.85 -12.49
CA LYS A 391 14.22 -5.08 -12.40
C LYS A 391 14.09 -3.68 -13.01
N ASP A 392 13.48 -3.60 -14.18
CA ASP A 392 13.46 -2.41 -15.01
C ASP A 392 12.16 -1.62 -14.79
N ASP A 393 11.04 -2.31 -14.51
CA ASP A 393 9.72 -1.68 -14.35
C ASP A 393 9.17 -1.67 -12.91
N GLY A 394 9.77 -2.44 -11.99
CA GLY A 394 9.34 -2.57 -10.60
C GLY A 394 8.05 -3.39 -10.39
N LEU A 395 7.62 -4.21 -11.36
CA LEU A 395 6.49 -5.15 -11.21
C LEU A 395 6.79 -6.13 -10.08
N ASN A 396 5.77 -6.43 -9.27
CA ASN A 396 5.94 -7.17 -8.03
C ASN A 396 4.94 -8.32 -7.90
N THR A 397 4.20 -8.61 -8.96
CA THR A 397 3.23 -9.70 -9.03
C THR A 397 3.23 -10.28 -10.43
N PHE A 398 3.19 -11.60 -10.54
CA PHE A 398 2.97 -12.29 -11.82
C PHE A 398 1.88 -13.32 -11.65
N ARG A 399 0.95 -13.36 -12.60
CA ARG A 399 -0.06 -14.41 -12.69
C ARG A 399 0.42 -15.49 -13.64
N LEU A 400 0.29 -16.75 -13.25
CA LEU A 400 0.86 -17.91 -13.94
C LEU A 400 -0.27 -18.88 -14.36
N PRO A 401 -1.04 -18.57 -15.41
CA PRO A 401 -2.13 -19.42 -15.87
C PRO A 401 -1.67 -20.83 -16.26
N THR A 402 -2.47 -21.83 -15.90
CA THR A 402 -2.36 -23.21 -16.36
C THR A 402 -3.71 -23.86 -16.45
N SER A 403 -3.94 -24.72 -17.45
CA SER A 403 -5.15 -25.54 -17.45
C SER A 403 -5.06 -26.66 -16.41
N TRP A 404 -6.20 -27.01 -15.80
CA TRP A 404 -6.37 -28.19 -14.95
C TRP A 404 -5.91 -29.44 -15.71
N GLN A 405 -6.35 -29.62 -16.96
CA GLN A 405 -5.96 -30.77 -17.78
C GLN A 405 -4.45 -30.88 -17.92
N PHE A 406 -3.71 -29.78 -18.09
CA PHE A 406 -2.25 -29.85 -18.15
C PHE A 406 -1.67 -30.43 -16.85
N LEU A 407 -2.15 -29.97 -15.69
CA LEU A 407 -1.64 -30.39 -14.39
C LEU A 407 -1.87 -31.86 -14.04
N ILE A 408 -2.87 -32.51 -14.63
CA ILE A 408 -3.28 -33.89 -14.26
C ILE A 408 -2.94 -34.94 -15.34
N ASN A 409 -2.27 -34.54 -16.42
CA ASN A 409 -1.90 -35.45 -17.50
C ASN A 409 -0.42 -35.43 -17.77
N SER A 410 0.21 -36.60 -17.89
CA SER A 410 1.56 -36.72 -18.43
C SER A 410 1.57 -36.22 -19.87
N THR A 411 2.07 -35.01 -20.07
CA THR A 411 2.45 -34.52 -21.39
C THR A 411 3.95 -34.76 -21.55
N GLU A 412 4.35 -35.50 -22.59
CA GLU A 412 5.73 -35.35 -23.11
C GLU A 412 5.88 -33.88 -23.57
N PRO A 413 7.09 -33.28 -23.55
CA PRO A 413 7.28 -31.86 -23.90
C PRO A 413 6.52 -31.55 -25.20
N PRO A 414 5.85 -30.38 -25.32
CA PRO A 414 4.94 -30.05 -26.42
C PRO A 414 5.63 -30.24 -27.78
N SER A 415 5.55 -31.47 -28.28
CA SER A 415 6.18 -31.95 -29.49
C SER A 415 5.24 -33.01 -30.05
N ALA A 416 4.34 -32.55 -30.92
CA ALA A 416 3.56 -33.24 -31.96
C ALA A 416 2.94 -34.66 -31.75
N GLY A 417 3.07 -35.32 -30.60
CA GLY A 417 2.86 -36.77 -30.47
C GLY A 417 1.74 -37.23 -29.53
N ASN A 418 1.00 -36.33 -28.87
CA ASN A 418 -0.05 -36.75 -27.93
C ASN A 418 -1.24 -37.40 -28.67
N SER A 419 -1.53 -38.67 -28.32
CA SER A 419 -2.59 -39.51 -28.90
C SER A 419 -3.98 -39.29 -28.31
N ASN A 420 -4.11 -38.44 -27.27
CA ASN A 420 -5.41 -37.96 -26.76
C ASN A 420 -5.38 -36.43 -26.57
N PRO A 421 -5.70 -35.65 -27.62
CA PRO A 421 -5.61 -34.20 -27.56
C PRO A 421 -6.64 -33.53 -26.63
N GLN A 422 -7.70 -34.22 -26.19
CA GLN A 422 -8.76 -33.66 -25.33
C GLN A 422 -8.58 -33.92 -23.82
N GLY A 423 -7.48 -34.56 -23.40
CA GLY A 423 -7.28 -34.93 -22.00
C GLY A 423 -8.18 -36.11 -21.53
N PRO A 424 -8.07 -36.52 -20.27
CA PRO A 424 -8.70 -37.71 -19.72
C PRO A 424 -10.15 -37.41 -19.35
N THR A 425 -10.98 -38.45 -19.37
CA THR A 425 -12.37 -38.36 -18.92
C THR A 425 -12.51 -38.43 -17.39
N ASN A 426 -11.42 -38.75 -16.67
CA ASN A 426 -11.42 -38.84 -15.22
C ASN A 426 -10.77 -37.60 -14.58
N SER A 427 -11.56 -36.85 -13.82
CA SER A 427 -11.24 -35.51 -13.31
C SER A 427 -10.92 -35.52 -11.80
N THR A 428 -10.25 -36.54 -11.27
CA THR A 428 -10.03 -36.74 -9.82
C THR A 428 -9.23 -35.64 -9.13
N GLY A 429 -8.64 -34.71 -9.89
CA GLY A 429 -7.77 -33.66 -9.38
C GLY A 429 -6.37 -34.14 -8.97
N THR A 430 -6.02 -35.39 -9.23
CA THR A 430 -4.68 -35.92 -8.93
C THR A 430 -3.65 -35.32 -9.87
N LEU A 431 -2.61 -34.67 -9.32
CA LEU A 431 -1.54 -34.06 -10.13
C LEU A 431 -0.71 -35.14 -10.83
N ASP A 432 -0.39 -34.91 -12.10
CA ASP A 432 0.62 -35.69 -12.80
C ASP A 432 2.01 -35.18 -12.40
N PRO A 433 2.91 -36.05 -11.90
CA PRO A 433 4.22 -35.61 -11.41
C PRO A 433 5.09 -34.93 -12.48
N LYS A 434 4.99 -35.33 -13.76
CA LYS A 434 5.83 -34.76 -14.83
C LYS A 434 5.35 -33.37 -15.20
N SER A 435 4.06 -33.21 -15.51
CA SER A 435 3.51 -31.92 -15.92
C SER A 435 3.51 -30.92 -14.76
N PHE A 436 3.22 -31.37 -13.53
CA PHE A 436 3.33 -30.49 -12.36
C PHE A 436 4.77 -30.06 -12.10
N ALA A 437 5.78 -30.90 -12.34
CA ALA A 437 7.18 -30.49 -12.23
C ALA A 437 7.57 -29.43 -13.27
N GLN A 438 7.00 -29.46 -14.47
CA GLN A 438 7.19 -28.40 -15.47
C GLN A 438 6.53 -27.09 -15.04
N TYR A 439 5.30 -27.15 -14.51
CA TYR A 439 4.62 -25.97 -13.98
C TYR A 439 5.36 -25.40 -12.76
N ASP A 440 5.86 -26.24 -11.85
CA ASP A 440 6.67 -25.84 -10.70
C ASP A 440 7.93 -25.09 -11.14
N GLN A 441 8.59 -25.47 -12.24
CA GLN A 441 9.73 -24.69 -12.76
C GLN A 441 9.35 -23.24 -13.07
N LEU A 442 8.15 -22.98 -13.61
CA LEU A 442 7.68 -21.61 -13.87
C LEU A 442 7.38 -20.88 -12.57
N VAL A 443 6.74 -21.56 -11.61
CA VAL A 443 6.47 -20.98 -10.28
C VAL A 443 7.79 -20.64 -9.58
N GLN A 444 8.80 -21.51 -9.64
CA GLN A 444 10.13 -21.25 -9.08
C GLN A 444 10.83 -20.08 -9.80
N ALA A 445 10.72 -19.98 -11.13
CA ALA A 445 11.26 -18.85 -11.88
C ALA A 445 10.62 -17.52 -11.44
N CYS A 446 9.31 -17.50 -11.23
CA CYS A 446 8.61 -16.34 -10.67
C CYS A 446 9.08 -16.02 -9.25
N LEU A 447 9.11 -17.01 -8.35
CA LEU A 447 9.55 -16.83 -6.96
C LEU A 447 11.00 -16.34 -6.88
N GLY A 448 11.86 -16.79 -7.80
CA GLY A 448 13.25 -16.37 -7.91
C GLY A 448 13.43 -14.88 -8.21
N THR A 449 12.40 -14.21 -8.74
CA THR A 449 12.41 -12.74 -8.91
C THR A 449 12.11 -11.97 -7.63
N GLY A 450 11.60 -12.63 -6.59
CA GLY A 450 11.10 -11.99 -5.36
C GLY A 450 9.68 -11.44 -5.44
N ALA A 451 9.01 -11.54 -6.59
CA ALA A 451 7.62 -11.12 -6.79
C ALA A 451 6.61 -12.07 -6.11
N LYS A 452 5.36 -11.61 -5.98
CA LYS A 452 4.21 -12.50 -5.71
C LYS A 452 3.85 -13.29 -6.97
N CYS A 453 3.48 -14.55 -6.81
CA CYS A 453 3.16 -15.46 -7.90
C CYS A 453 1.74 -16.00 -7.72
N ILE A 454 0.82 -15.61 -8.60
CA ILE A 454 -0.56 -16.11 -8.61
C ILE A 454 -0.59 -17.41 -9.39
N ILE A 455 -0.83 -18.53 -8.70
CA ILE A 455 -1.14 -19.81 -9.34
C ILE A 455 -2.58 -19.73 -9.81
N ASP A 456 -2.80 -19.80 -11.12
CA ASP A 456 -4.12 -19.60 -11.74
C ASP A 456 -4.57 -20.86 -12.50
N ILE A 457 -5.68 -21.46 -12.07
CA ILE A 457 -6.29 -22.59 -12.77
C ILE A 457 -7.26 -22.07 -13.83
N HIS A 458 -6.87 -22.18 -15.09
CA HIS A 458 -7.48 -21.45 -16.19
C HIS A 458 -8.57 -22.26 -16.93
N ASN A 459 -9.69 -22.54 -16.24
CA ASN A 459 -10.68 -23.52 -16.68
C ASN A 459 -12.15 -23.06 -16.69
N TYR A 460 -12.45 -21.80 -16.40
CA TYR A 460 -13.81 -21.25 -16.54
C TYR A 460 -14.87 -21.97 -15.68
N ALA A 461 -14.42 -22.49 -14.52
CA ALA A 461 -15.15 -23.39 -13.63
C ALA A 461 -15.69 -24.67 -14.29
N ARG A 462 -15.09 -25.10 -15.40
CA ARG A 462 -15.53 -26.23 -16.21
C ARG A 462 -14.43 -27.25 -16.44
N PHE A 463 -14.88 -28.48 -16.67
CA PHE A 463 -14.07 -29.57 -17.16
C PHE A 463 -14.87 -30.31 -18.23
N ASN A 464 -14.46 -30.18 -19.49
CA ASN A 464 -15.12 -30.78 -20.65
C ASN A 464 -16.63 -30.49 -20.72
N ASN A 465 -17.00 -29.21 -20.81
CA ASN A 465 -18.37 -28.67 -20.88
C ASN A 465 -19.21 -28.82 -19.59
N LYS A 466 -18.66 -29.40 -18.53
CA LYS A 466 -19.39 -29.65 -17.30
C LYS A 466 -18.86 -28.79 -16.16
N ILE A 467 -19.76 -28.22 -15.39
CA ILE A 467 -19.45 -27.24 -14.34
C ILE A 467 -19.05 -27.97 -13.05
N ILE A 468 -17.94 -27.58 -12.45
CA ILE A 468 -17.44 -28.17 -11.19
C ILE A 468 -18.51 -27.98 -10.10
N GLY A 469 -18.81 -29.05 -9.36
CA GLY A 469 -19.88 -29.08 -8.35
C GLY A 469 -21.31 -29.11 -8.92
N GLN A 470 -21.49 -28.92 -10.24
CA GLN A 470 -22.80 -28.81 -10.91
C GLN A 470 -22.85 -29.66 -12.20
N GLY A 471 -22.58 -30.95 -12.06
CA GLY A 471 -22.61 -31.94 -13.14
C GLY A 471 -21.25 -32.27 -13.76
N GLY A 472 -20.22 -31.48 -13.46
CA GLY A 472 -18.81 -31.73 -13.73
C GLY A 472 -18.09 -32.40 -12.56
N PRO A 473 -16.76 -32.20 -12.43
CA PRO A 473 -15.98 -32.75 -11.33
C PRO A 473 -16.57 -32.37 -9.97
N SER A 474 -16.45 -33.25 -8.98
CA SER A 474 -16.97 -32.99 -7.63
C SER A 474 -16.15 -31.94 -6.88
N ASP A 475 -16.74 -31.35 -5.84
CA ASP A 475 -16.03 -30.49 -4.88
C ASP A 475 -14.82 -31.20 -4.28
N GLU A 476 -14.92 -32.51 -4.02
CA GLU A 476 -13.81 -33.34 -3.54
C GLU A 476 -12.65 -33.39 -4.53
N SER A 477 -12.94 -33.47 -5.84
CA SER A 477 -11.91 -33.48 -6.88
C SER A 477 -11.20 -32.13 -6.99
N PHE A 478 -11.96 -31.03 -6.87
CA PHE A 478 -11.40 -29.68 -6.89
C PHE A 478 -10.60 -29.37 -5.62
N ALA A 479 -11.10 -29.77 -4.46
CA ALA A 479 -10.39 -29.71 -3.19
C ALA A 479 -9.11 -30.57 -3.22
N ASN A 480 -9.14 -31.74 -3.86
CA ASN A 480 -7.97 -32.60 -4.01
C ASN A 480 -6.89 -31.97 -4.89
N LEU A 481 -7.25 -31.30 -5.98
CA LEU A 481 -6.29 -30.53 -6.79
C LEU A 481 -5.61 -29.47 -5.92
N TRP A 482 -6.41 -28.64 -5.24
CA TRP A 482 -5.90 -27.53 -4.45
C TRP A 482 -5.13 -27.98 -3.20
N SER A 483 -5.47 -29.09 -2.57
CA SER A 483 -4.72 -29.62 -1.43
C SER A 483 -3.30 -30.02 -1.84
N GLN A 484 -3.13 -30.66 -3.00
CA GLN A 484 -1.81 -31.06 -3.50
C GLN A 484 -0.95 -29.85 -3.87
N ILE A 485 -1.52 -28.87 -4.59
CA ILE A 485 -0.83 -27.61 -4.92
C ILE A 485 -0.45 -26.85 -3.64
N ALA A 486 -1.39 -26.66 -2.72
CA ALA A 486 -1.13 -25.94 -1.47
C ALA A 486 -0.12 -26.66 -0.57
N THR A 487 -0.09 -27.99 -0.57
CA THR A 487 0.92 -28.76 0.18
C THR A 487 2.33 -28.46 -0.33
N LYS A 488 2.52 -28.37 -1.66
CA LYS A 488 3.81 -28.02 -2.27
C LYS A 488 4.28 -26.62 -1.88
N TYR A 489 3.35 -25.68 -1.75
CA TYR A 489 3.66 -24.26 -1.57
C TYR A 489 3.32 -23.71 -0.17
N ALA A 490 3.06 -24.57 0.81
CA ALA A 490 2.55 -24.17 2.13
C ALA A 490 3.41 -23.12 2.84
N THR A 491 4.73 -23.20 2.69
CA THR A 491 5.70 -22.28 3.31
C THR A 491 6.11 -21.11 2.41
N GLN A 492 5.59 -21.03 1.18
CA GLN A 492 5.94 -19.98 0.23
C GLN A 492 5.00 -18.79 0.39
N GLU A 493 5.42 -17.77 1.14
CA GLU A 493 4.63 -16.58 1.44
C GLU A 493 4.34 -15.70 0.20
N ASN A 494 5.13 -15.88 -0.86
CA ASN A 494 4.95 -15.16 -2.12
C ASN A 494 3.89 -15.78 -3.04
N ILE A 495 3.30 -16.91 -2.66
CA ILE A 495 2.23 -17.53 -3.44
C ILE A 495 0.88 -16.90 -3.14
N ILE A 496 0.11 -16.72 -4.21
CA ILE A 496 -1.30 -16.36 -4.20
C ILE A 496 -2.04 -17.50 -4.91
N PHE A 497 -3.12 -18.00 -4.31
CA PHE A 497 -3.92 -19.08 -4.89
C PHE A 497 -5.11 -18.49 -5.67
N GLY A 498 -4.99 -18.40 -7.00
CA GLY A 498 -6.07 -18.01 -7.91
C GLY A 498 -6.95 -19.22 -8.24
N LEU A 499 -8.10 -19.34 -7.56
CA LEU A 499 -8.84 -20.61 -7.52
C LEU A 499 -9.33 -21.09 -8.88
N MET A 500 -9.76 -20.18 -9.74
CA MET A 500 -10.29 -20.49 -11.06
C MET A 500 -10.38 -19.22 -11.90
N ASN A 501 -9.90 -19.25 -13.13
CA ASN A 501 -10.10 -18.18 -14.09
C ASN A 501 -11.56 -18.12 -14.55
N GLU A 502 -12.14 -16.91 -14.59
CA GLU A 502 -13.36 -16.53 -15.30
C GLU A 502 -14.50 -17.56 -15.37
N PRO A 503 -15.05 -18.04 -14.24
CA PRO A 503 -16.29 -18.79 -14.29
C PRO A 503 -17.39 -17.99 -15.00
N HIS A 504 -18.15 -18.65 -15.87
CA HIS A 504 -19.29 -18.06 -16.56
C HIS A 504 -20.49 -19.03 -16.56
N ASP A 505 -21.68 -18.53 -16.89
CA ASP A 505 -22.95 -19.28 -16.95
C ASP A 505 -23.14 -20.27 -15.79
N ILE A 506 -22.81 -19.87 -14.56
CA ILE A 506 -22.96 -20.71 -13.38
C ILE A 506 -24.45 -20.77 -12.99
N PRO A 507 -25.10 -21.96 -13.03
CA PRO A 507 -26.54 -22.06 -12.79
C PRO A 507 -26.94 -21.72 -11.36
N ASP A 508 -26.17 -22.20 -10.38
CA ASP A 508 -26.39 -21.93 -8.96
C ASP A 508 -25.10 -21.38 -8.31
N LEU A 509 -25.11 -20.10 -7.98
CA LEU A 509 -23.98 -19.42 -7.34
C LEU A 509 -23.78 -19.82 -5.88
N LYS A 510 -24.81 -20.35 -5.21
CA LYS A 510 -24.69 -20.86 -3.84
C LYS A 510 -23.96 -22.20 -3.83
N ILE A 511 -24.24 -23.07 -4.82
CA ILE A 511 -23.44 -24.28 -5.03
C ILE A 511 -22.01 -23.90 -5.39
N TRP A 512 -21.79 -22.93 -6.28
CA TRP A 512 -20.43 -22.48 -6.61
C TRP A 512 -19.66 -21.93 -5.40
N ALA A 513 -20.30 -21.14 -4.54
CA ALA A 513 -19.66 -20.69 -3.30
C ALA A 513 -19.30 -21.86 -2.37
N THR A 514 -20.08 -22.95 -2.38
CA THR A 514 -19.76 -24.19 -1.66
C THR A 514 -18.53 -24.88 -2.25
N THR A 515 -18.43 -24.97 -3.58
CA THR A 515 -17.26 -25.48 -4.30
C THR A 515 -16.00 -24.65 -3.99
N VAL A 516 -16.10 -23.32 -4.00
CA VAL A 516 -15.03 -22.39 -3.61
C VAL A 516 -14.61 -22.60 -2.15
N GLN A 517 -15.57 -22.76 -1.23
CA GLN A 517 -15.31 -23.07 0.18
C GLN A 517 -14.55 -24.39 0.34
N ALA A 518 -14.86 -25.42 -0.45
CA ALA A 518 -14.14 -26.69 -0.42
C ALA A 518 -12.65 -26.51 -0.77
N ALA A 519 -12.34 -25.71 -1.80
CA ALA A 519 -10.97 -25.38 -2.17
C ALA A 519 -10.25 -24.55 -1.08
N VAL A 520 -10.88 -23.48 -0.56
CA VAL A 520 -10.32 -22.68 0.55
C VAL A 520 -9.99 -23.57 1.74
N THR A 521 -10.93 -24.44 2.13
CA THR A 521 -10.76 -25.38 3.24
C THR A 521 -9.58 -26.31 2.99
N ALA A 522 -9.44 -26.85 1.77
CA ALA A 522 -8.34 -27.73 1.39
C ALA A 522 -6.98 -27.03 1.46
N ILE A 523 -6.89 -25.81 0.93
CA ILE A 523 -5.66 -24.99 0.97
C ILE A 523 -5.24 -24.70 2.40
N ARG A 524 -6.18 -24.27 3.26
CA ARG A 524 -5.87 -23.99 4.67
C ARG A 524 -5.49 -25.25 5.43
N LYS A 525 -6.15 -26.38 5.19
CA LYS A 525 -5.79 -27.69 5.80
C LYS A 525 -4.43 -28.21 5.35
N ALA A 526 -3.98 -27.86 4.14
CA ALA A 526 -2.65 -28.19 3.63
C ALA A 526 -1.53 -27.35 4.25
N GLY A 527 -1.84 -26.42 5.16
CA GLY A 527 -0.85 -25.62 5.91
C GLY A 527 -0.60 -24.21 5.34
N SER A 528 -1.25 -23.82 4.24
CA SER A 528 -1.16 -22.47 3.69
C SER A 528 -2.06 -21.51 4.46
N THR A 529 -1.60 -20.97 5.59
CA THR A 529 -2.46 -20.20 6.53
C THR A 529 -2.50 -18.70 6.27
N THR A 530 -1.47 -18.13 5.65
CA THR A 530 -1.30 -16.66 5.51
C THR A 530 -1.46 -16.17 4.08
N GLN A 531 -1.23 -17.03 3.09
CA GLN A 531 -1.32 -16.70 1.66
C GLN A 531 -2.70 -16.18 1.27
N MET A 532 -2.72 -15.29 0.27
CA MET A 532 -3.97 -14.83 -0.33
C MET A 532 -4.60 -15.95 -1.17
N ILE A 533 -5.94 -16.02 -1.11
CA ILE A 533 -6.75 -16.88 -1.97
C ILE A 533 -7.74 -15.98 -2.70
N LEU A 534 -7.73 -16.04 -4.03
CA LEU A 534 -8.61 -15.26 -4.89
C LEU A 534 -9.90 -16.05 -5.14
N LEU A 535 -11.03 -15.39 -4.92
CA LEU A 535 -12.36 -15.96 -4.98
C LEU A 535 -13.07 -15.50 -6.26
N PRO A 536 -13.18 -16.37 -7.27
CA PRO A 536 -13.73 -16.01 -8.57
C PRO A 536 -15.25 -16.08 -8.60
N GLY A 537 -15.83 -15.12 -9.31
CA GLY A 537 -17.27 -14.91 -9.41
C GLY A 537 -17.93 -15.76 -10.48
N ASN A 538 -18.88 -15.15 -11.17
CA ASN A 538 -19.54 -15.62 -12.38
C ASN A 538 -19.52 -14.49 -13.42
N ASP A 539 -20.00 -14.75 -14.63
CA ASP A 539 -20.03 -13.79 -15.73
C ASP A 539 -18.61 -13.31 -16.07
N PHE A 540 -17.71 -14.30 -16.27
CA PHE A 540 -16.28 -14.11 -16.50
C PHE A 540 -15.60 -13.33 -15.37
N SER A 541 -16.05 -13.53 -14.13
CA SER A 541 -15.62 -12.72 -12.97
C SER A 541 -15.74 -11.21 -13.20
N GLY A 542 -16.67 -10.78 -14.07
CA GLY A 542 -16.81 -9.42 -14.54
C GLY A 542 -17.02 -8.44 -13.40
N ALA A 543 -16.07 -7.53 -13.18
CA ALA A 543 -16.10 -6.56 -12.09
C ALA A 543 -17.38 -5.72 -12.08
N GLN A 544 -17.93 -5.46 -13.27
CA GLN A 544 -19.13 -4.64 -13.50
C GLN A 544 -20.38 -5.28 -12.91
N THR A 545 -20.53 -6.60 -13.12
CA THR A 545 -21.71 -7.35 -12.71
C THR A 545 -21.47 -8.13 -11.42
N PHE A 546 -20.24 -8.17 -10.89
CA PHE A 546 -19.83 -8.99 -9.75
C PHE A 546 -20.74 -8.83 -8.51
N VAL A 547 -21.24 -7.62 -8.27
CA VAL A 547 -22.19 -7.37 -7.18
C VAL A 547 -23.62 -7.72 -7.61
N SER A 548 -24.08 -7.22 -8.76
CA SER A 548 -25.47 -7.35 -9.20
C SER A 548 -25.86 -8.75 -9.62
N ASN A 549 -24.92 -9.56 -10.13
CA ASN A 549 -25.14 -10.94 -10.51
C ASN A 549 -25.15 -11.90 -9.30
N GLY A 550 -24.87 -11.39 -8.09
CA GLY A 550 -24.90 -12.16 -6.85
C GLY A 550 -23.59 -12.86 -6.47
N SER A 551 -22.52 -12.72 -7.26
CA SER A 551 -21.21 -13.31 -6.94
C SER A 551 -20.66 -12.80 -5.62
N ALA A 552 -20.63 -11.48 -5.42
CA ALA A 552 -20.11 -10.86 -4.21
C ALA A 552 -20.86 -11.29 -2.94
N GLY A 553 -22.19 -11.46 -3.05
CA GLY A 553 -23.03 -11.91 -1.95
C GLY A 553 -22.76 -13.37 -1.58
N ASN A 554 -22.78 -14.27 -2.56
CA ASN A 554 -22.56 -15.70 -2.31
C ASN A 554 -21.12 -15.98 -1.85
N LEU A 555 -20.11 -15.37 -2.49
CA LEU A 555 -18.70 -15.50 -2.08
C LEU A 555 -18.38 -14.80 -0.74
N SER A 556 -19.30 -14.00 -0.20
CA SER A 556 -19.20 -13.49 1.18
C SER A 556 -19.52 -14.53 2.25
N THR A 557 -20.05 -15.68 1.86
CA THR A 557 -20.25 -16.80 2.78
C THR A 557 -18.99 -17.66 2.96
N VAL A 558 -17.98 -17.48 2.10
CA VAL A 558 -16.72 -18.22 2.13
C VAL A 558 -15.80 -17.68 3.22
N HIS A 559 -15.26 -18.56 4.05
CA HIS A 559 -14.43 -18.25 5.21
C HIS A 559 -13.28 -19.24 5.41
N ASN A 560 -12.23 -18.79 6.11
CA ASN A 560 -11.14 -19.62 6.59
C ASN A 560 -11.63 -20.58 7.68
N LEU A 561 -10.78 -21.53 8.09
CA LEU A 561 -11.10 -22.51 9.14
C LEU A 561 -11.47 -21.89 10.49
N ASP A 562 -11.00 -20.67 10.77
CA ASP A 562 -11.28 -19.91 11.98
C ASP A 562 -12.55 -19.03 11.86
N GLY A 563 -13.27 -19.11 10.74
CA GLY A 563 -14.45 -18.27 10.45
C GLY A 563 -14.12 -16.88 9.93
N SER A 564 -12.84 -16.50 9.83
CA SER A 564 -12.43 -15.20 9.30
C SER A 564 -12.48 -15.16 7.77
N ASN A 565 -12.48 -13.96 7.19
CA ASN A 565 -12.30 -13.73 5.76
C ASN A 565 -10.91 -13.12 5.44
N THR A 566 -9.98 -13.22 6.38
CA THR A 566 -8.62 -12.69 6.22
C THR A 566 -7.93 -13.37 5.02
N SER A 567 -7.22 -12.58 4.21
CA SER A 567 -6.56 -13.06 2.99
C SER A 567 -7.48 -13.75 1.96
N LEU A 568 -8.81 -13.60 2.06
CA LEU A 568 -9.78 -14.06 1.06
C LEU A 568 -10.27 -12.89 0.21
N ILE A 569 -9.75 -12.79 -1.00
CA ILE A 569 -9.85 -11.60 -1.86
C ILE A 569 -10.78 -11.92 -3.03
N PHE A 570 -11.67 -11.01 -3.41
CA PHE A 570 -12.45 -11.22 -4.62
C PHE A 570 -11.58 -11.08 -5.86
N ASP A 571 -11.72 -12.07 -6.74
CA ASP A 571 -11.07 -12.07 -8.04
C ASP A 571 -12.01 -11.43 -9.06
N VAL A 572 -11.62 -10.27 -9.60
CA VAL A 572 -12.47 -9.53 -10.54
C VAL A 572 -11.70 -9.17 -11.80
N HIS A 573 -12.41 -9.22 -12.93
CA HIS A 573 -11.85 -9.08 -14.26
C HIS A 573 -12.57 -7.96 -15.01
N LYS A 574 -11.85 -7.24 -15.86
CA LYS A 574 -12.47 -6.29 -16.79
C LYS A 574 -11.49 -5.89 -17.89
N TYR A 575 -11.75 -6.33 -19.11
CA TYR A 575 -11.17 -5.70 -20.29
C TYR A 575 -11.99 -4.47 -20.69
N LEU A 576 -11.33 -3.53 -21.35
CA LEU A 576 -11.89 -2.21 -21.67
C LEU A 576 -12.35 -2.11 -23.14
N ASP A 577 -12.23 -3.19 -23.88
CA ASP A 577 -12.69 -3.29 -25.26
C ASP A 577 -14.21 -3.36 -25.35
N VAL A 578 -14.74 -3.27 -26.58
CA VAL A 578 -16.16 -2.97 -26.85
C VAL A 578 -17.16 -3.90 -26.15
N ASP A 579 -16.80 -5.16 -25.95
CA ASP A 579 -17.61 -6.17 -25.28
C ASP A 579 -16.95 -6.73 -24.01
N GLY A 580 -15.78 -6.19 -23.61
CA GLY A 580 -15.02 -6.66 -22.45
C GLY A 580 -14.44 -8.07 -22.59
N SER A 581 -14.37 -8.60 -23.81
CA SER A 581 -13.84 -9.95 -24.09
C SER A 581 -12.32 -10.03 -24.11
N GLY A 582 -11.63 -8.90 -24.24
CA GLY A 582 -10.20 -8.89 -24.47
C GLY A 582 -9.80 -9.33 -25.89
N THR A 583 -10.65 -9.09 -26.90
CA THR A 583 -10.36 -9.47 -28.30
C THR A 583 -10.34 -8.32 -29.30
N HIS A 584 -10.61 -7.07 -28.89
CA HIS A 584 -10.62 -5.91 -29.80
C HIS A 584 -9.59 -4.84 -29.39
N VAL A 585 -8.81 -4.32 -30.36
CA VAL A 585 -7.74 -3.31 -30.11
C VAL A 585 -8.19 -2.11 -29.28
N GLU A 586 -9.35 -1.53 -29.61
CA GLU A 586 -9.77 -0.22 -29.12
C GLU A 586 -10.53 -0.32 -27.80
N CYS A 587 -10.27 0.61 -26.88
CA CYS A 587 -10.99 0.68 -25.62
C CYS A 587 -12.15 1.67 -25.71
N VAL A 588 -13.32 1.29 -25.19
CA VAL A 588 -14.54 2.09 -25.31
C VAL A 588 -14.82 2.95 -24.08
N SER A 589 -14.31 2.56 -22.91
CA SER A 589 -14.54 3.26 -21.63
C SER A 589 -13.44 2.94 -20.62
N ASP A 590 -13.23 3.83 -19.64
CA ASP A 590 -12.39 3.55 -18.46
C ASP A 590 -13.11 2.69 -17.41
N HIS A 591 -14.41 2.50 -17.58
CA HIS A 591 -15.30 1.74 -16.70
C HIS A 591 -15.28 2.19 -15.23
N VAL A 592 -14.79 3.40 -14.92
CA VAL A 592 -14.65 3.86 -13.54
C VAL A 592 -16.03 4.04 -12.90
N ALA A 593 -16.93 4.80 -13.54
CA ALA A 593 -18.21 5.17 -12.94
C ALA A 593 -19.24 4.02 -12.92
N ASP A 594 -19.22 3.16 -13.93
CA ASP A 594 -20.18 2.06 -14.12
C ASP A 594 -19.71 0.72 -13.56
N THR A 595 -18.40 0.53 -13.34
CA THR A 595 -17.84 -0.75 -12.86
C THR A 595 -17.08 -0.60 -11.55
N PHE A 596 -15.98 0.16 -11.53
CA PHE A 596 -15.06 0.14 -10.40
C PHE A 596 -15.54 0.95 -9.19
N GLU A 597 -16.20 2.10 -9.39
CA GLU A 597 -16.75 2.89 -8.29
C GLU A 597 -17.89 2.18 -7.54
N PRO A 598 -18.89 1.57 -8.21
CA PRO A 598 -19.90 0.76 -7.54
C PRO A 598 -19.31 -0.42 -6.77
N LEU A 599 -18.35 -1.13 -7.35
CA LEU A 599 -17.66 -2.23 -6.69
C LEU A 599 -16.87 -1.75 -5.47
N ALA A 600 -16.11 -0.67 -5.57
CA ALA A 600 -15.39 -0.07 -4.43
C ALA A 600 -16.34 0.27 -3.27
N LYS A 601 -17.51 0.87 -3.57
CA LYS A 601 -18.53 1.17 -2.56
C LYS A 601 -19.00 -0.10 -1.85
N PHE A 602 -19.29 -1.16 -2.62
CA PHE A 602 -19.66 -2.45 -2.04
C PHE A 602 -18.55 -3.03 -1.14
N LEU A 603 -17.30 -3.04 -1.63
CA LEU A 603 -16.15 -3.58 -0.90
C LEU A 603 -15.96 -2.87 0.44
N LYS A 604 -15.99 -1.53 0.44
CA LYS A 604 -15.87 -0.69 1.64
C LYS A 604 -17.01 -0.98 2.63
N ALA A 605 -18.25 -1.05 2.14
CA ALA A 605 -19.43 -1.28 2.98
C ALA A 605 -19.44 -2.67 3.64
N ASN A 606 -18.80 -3.67 3.02
CA ASN A 606 -18.84 -5.07 3.48
C ASN A 606 -17.51 -5.57 4.05
N GLY A 607 -16.51 -4.69 4.23
CA GLY A 607 -15.20 -5.08 4.74
C GLY A 607 -14.51 -6.13 3.86
N ARG A 608 -14.70 -6.04 2.54
CA ARG A 608 -14.11 -6.93 1.54
C ARG A 608 -13.04 -6.19 0.74
N ARG A 609 -12.18 -6.97 0.08
CA ARG A 609 -11.14 -6.48 -0.81
C ARG A 609 -11.19 -7.27 -2.11
N ALA A 610 -10.77 -6.64 -3.20
CA ALA A 610 -10.68 -7.26 -4.52
C ALA A 610 -9.30 -7.03 -5.13
N ILE A 611 -8.97 -7.84 -6.12
CA ILE A 611 -7.83 -7.62 -7.03
C ILE A 611 -8.35 -7.68 -8.46
N LEU A 612 -7.92 -6.75 -9.31
CA LEU A 612 -8.19 -6.79 -10.75
C LEU A 612 -7.20 -7.75 -11.39
N SER A 613 -7.38 -9.07 -11.21
CA SER A 613 -6.36 -10.06 -11.61
C SER A 613 -6.31 -10.32 -13.11
N GLU A 614 -7.22 -9.73 -13.86
CA GLU A 614 -7.14 -9.71 -15.32
C GLU A 614 -7.77 -8.45 -15.90
N THR A 615 -6.99 -7.79 -16.73
CA THR A 615 -7.42 -6.60 -17.46
C THR A 615 -6.47 -6.37 -18.64
N GLY A 616 -6.89 -5.53 -19.58
CA GLY A 616 -6.09 -5.26 -20.76
C GLY A 616 -6.75 -4.29 -21.72
N GLY A 617 -6.00 -3.96 -22.74
CA GLY A 617 -6.39 -3.12 -23.87
C GLY A 617 -5.32 -3.19 -24.95
N GLY A 618 -5.65 -2.75 -26.17
CA GLY A 618 -4.67 -2.69 -27.24
C GLY A 618 -3.75 -1.48 -27.11
N ASN A 619 -2.66 -1.45 -27.88
CA ASN A 619 -1.81 -0.26 -28.00
C ASN A 619 -2.45 0.83 -28.88
N ALA A 620 -3.72 1.13 -28.62
CA ALA A 620 -4.48 2.20 -29.25
C ALA A 620 -4.54 3.44 -28.35
N THR A 621 -4.72 4.61 -28.97
CA THR A 621 -4.83 5.89 -28.23
C THR A 621 -6.03 5.89 -27.28
N SER A 622 -7.14 5.24 -27.68
CA SER A 622 -8.33 5.06 -26.85
C SER A 622 -8.01 4.30 -25.55
N CYS A 623 -7.23 3.23 -25.65
CA CYS A 623 -6.81 2.42 -24.51
C CYS A 623 -5.81 3.14 -23.62
N LEU A 624 -4.82 3.86 -24.17
CA LEU A 624 -3.89 4.63 -23.35
C LEU A 624 -4.63 5.60 -22.41
N LYS A 625 -5.69 6.25 -22.90
CA LYS A 625 -6.52 7.12 -22.05
C LYS A 625 -7.34 6.33 -21.02
N SER A 626 -8.18 5.42 -21.50
CA SER A 626 -9.17 4.74 -20.65
C SER A 626 -8.52 3.83 -19.62
N PHE A 627 -7.52 3.07 -20.04
CA PHE A 627 -6.84 2.10 -19.18
C PHE A 627 -5.97 2.78 -18.11
N CYS A 628 -5.26 3.87 -18.46
CA CYS A 628 -4.56 4.67 -17.48
C CYS A 628 -5.52 5.24 -16.42
N ALA A 629 -6.73 5.67 -16.82
CA ALA A 629 -7.75 6.16 -15.88
C ALA A 629 -8.25 5.05 -14.95
N THR A 630 -8.50 3.84 -15.48
CA THR A 630 -8.83 2.65 -14.69
C THR A 630 -7.74 2.33 -13.66
N ILE A 631 -6.48 2.19 -14.12
CA ILE A 631 -5.36 1.84 -13.25
C ILE A 631 -5.12 2.93 -12.19
N LYS A 632 -5.29 4.21 -12.55
CA LYS A 632 -5.27 5.30 -11.58
C LYS A 632 -6.36 5.13 -10.52
N PHE A 633 -7.61 4.87 -10.92
CA PHE A 633 -8.71 4.69 -9.96
C PHE A 633 -8.46 3.52 -9.01
N ILE A 634 -7.95 2.39 -9.51
CA ILE A 634 -7.58 1.22 -8.70
C ILE A 634 -6.50 1.59 -7.67
N ASN A 635 -5.44 2.27 -8.10
CA ASN A 635 -4.37 2.74 -7.20
C ASN A 635 -4.88 3.75 -6.15
N ASP A 636 -5.75 4.68 -6.53
CA ASP A 636 -6.34 5.67 -5.63
C ASP A 636 -7.29 5.05 -4.59
N ASN A 637 -7.77 3.83 -4.83
CA ASN A 637 -8.65 3.05 -3.94
C ASN A 637 -7.95 1.80 -3.37
N SER A 638 -6.66 1.93 -3.04
CA SER A 638 -5.82 0.84 -2.53
C SER A 638 -6.25 0.29 -1.17
N ASP A 639 -7.20 0.93 -0.50
CA ASP A 639 -7.81 0.43 0.74
C ASP A 639 -8.71 -0.79 0.48
N VAL A 640 -9.28 -0.91 -0.73
CA VAL A 640 -10.14 -2.04 -1.12
C VAL A 640 -9.70 -2.77 -2.38
N TYR A 641 -8.92 -2.13 -3.26
CA TYR A 641 -8.26 -2.83 -4.36
C TYR A 641 -6.81 -3.12 -4.03
N LEU A 642 -6.47 -4.40 -3.96
CA LEU A 642 -5.11 -4.83 -3.63
C LEU A 642 -4.15 -4.69 -4.81
N GLY A 643 -4.67 -4.52 -6.02
CA GLY A 643 -3.83 -4.36 -7.20
C GLY A 643 -4.46 -4.81 -8.51
N TYR A 644 -3.58 -5.02 -9.49
CA TYR A 644 -3.95 -5.41 -10.84
C TYR A 644 -2.86 -6.27 -11.52
N THR A 645 -3.29 -7.15 -12.43
CA THR A 645 -2.41 -7.82 -13.39
C THR A 645 -2.94 -7.62 -14.80
N GLY A 646 -2.10 -7.06 -15.67
CA GLY A 646 -2.42 -6.88 -17.09
C GLY A 646 -2.14 -8.15 -17.90
N TRP A 647 -2.91 -8.41 -18.94
CA TRP A 647 -2.72 -9.58 -19.78
C TRP A 647 -1.45 -9.47 -20.65
N SER A 648 -0.39 -10.16 -20.23
CA SER A 648 0.84 -10.34 -20.99
C SER A 648 0.97 -11.81 -21.40
N ALA A 649 0.88 -12.07 -22.69
CA ALA A 649 0.92 -13.42 -23.26
C ALA A 649 2.35 -13.99 -23.37
N GLY A 650 3.10 -13.98 -22.27
CA GLY A 650 4.26 -14.85 -22.00
C GLY A 650 5.40 -14.94 -23.02
N GLY A 651 5.50 -14.11 -24.06
CA GLY A 651 6.63 -14.07 -25.00
C GLY A 651 6.40 -14.63 -26.40
N PHE A 652 5.20 -15.09 -26.76
CA PHE A 652 5.06 -15.85 -28.01
C PHE A 652 3.71 -15.78 -28.74
N SER A 653 2.72 -15.05 -28.23
CA SER A 653 1.57 -14.76 -29.10
C SER A 653 2.11 -14.04 -30.34
N PRO A 654 1.72 -14.43 -31.57
CA PRO A 654 2.17 -13.72 -32.76
C PRO A 654 1.93 -12.23 -32.50
N THR A 655 2.79 -11.38 -33.04
CA THR A 655 2.66 -9.91 -32.93
C THR A 655 1.31 -9.36 -33.40
N SER A 656 0.38 -10.23 -33.81
CA SER A 656 -1.02 -10.02 -34.14
C SER A 656 -2.02 -10.14 -32.98
N TYR A 657 -1.67 -10.61 -31.76
CA TYR A 657 -2.61 -10.53 -30.64
C TYR A 657 -2.66 -9.10 -30.11
N GLU A 658 -3.76 -8.44 -30.46
CA GLU A 658 -3.92 -6.99 -30.43
C GLU A 658 -3.77 -6.38 -29.02
N LEU A 659 -4.08 -7.14 -27.97
CA LEU A 659 -4.05 -6.69 -26.57
C LEU A 659 -2.83 -7.17 -25.78
N SER A 660 -1.85 -7.78 -26.45
CA SER A 660 -0.68 -8.33 -25.76
C SER A 660 0.14 -7.23 -25.07
N MET A 661 0.23 -7.29 -23.75
CA MET A 661 1.14 -6.47 -22.94
C MET A 661 2.56 -7.06 -22.85
N THR A 662 2.84 -8.15 -23.57
CA THR A 662 4.16 -8.79 -23.61
C THR A 662 5.22 -7.84 -24.14
N PRO A 663 6.37 -7.69 -23.48
CA PRO A 663 7.43 -6.82 -23.96
C PRO A 663 8.13 -7.46 -25.17
N LYS A 664 8.61 -6.62 -26.10
CA LYS A 664 9.29 -7.07 -27.32
C LYS A 664 10.78 -7.24 -27.06
N GLY A 665 11.37 -8.35 -27.49
CA GLY A 665 12.82 -8.58 -27.39
C GLY A 665 13.16 -9.98 -26.89
N SER A 666 14.43 -10.21 -26.57
CA SER A 666 14.93 -11.47 -25.99
C SER A 666 16.26 -11.25 -25.26
N ASN A 667 16.69 -12.24 -24.46
CA ASN A 667 18.02 -12.27 -23.83
C ASN A 667 18.33 -11.05 -22.94
N GLY A 668 17.36 -10.62 -22.14
CA GLY A 668 17.51 -9.49 -21.21
C GLY A 668 17.49 -8.11 -21.89
N SER A 669 17.13 -8.06 -23.17
CA SER A 669 16.95 -6.81 -23.93
C SER A 669 15.48 -6.69 -24.35
N PHE A 670 14.61 -6.43 -23.38
CA PHE A 670 13.17 -6.29 -23.58
C PHE A 670 12.76 -4.82 -23.66
N VAL A 671 11.70 -4.55 -24.42
CA VAL A 671 11.10 -3.22 -24.61
C VAL A 671 9.60 -3.33 -24.42
N ASP A 672 9.07 -2.65 -23.41
CA ASP A 672 7.65 -2.73 -23.12
C ASP A 672 6.78 -2.07 -24.19
N GLN A 673 5.57 -2.59 -24.29
CA GLN A 673 4.49 -2.00 -25.06
C GLN A 673 4.09 -0.65 -24.45
N GLU A 674 3.58 0.27 -25.27
CA GLU A 674 3.30 1.62 -24.83
C GLU A 674 2.24 1.67 -23.72
N LEU A 675 1.21 0.83 -23.80
CA LEU A 675 0.19 0.72 -22.77
C LEU A 675 0.76 0.29 -21.42
N VAL A 676 1.77 -0.59 -21.42
CA VAL A 676 2.48 -1.01 -20.20
C VAL A 676 3.32 0.13 -19.67
N LYS A 677 4.14 0.74 -20.53
CA LYS A 677 5.02 1.87 -20.16
C LYS A 677 4.26 3.03 -19.58
N GLN A 678 3.12 3.40 -20.15
CA GLN A 678 2.37 4.57 -19.69
C GLN A 678 1.42 4.25 -18.53
N CYS A 679 0.71 3.13 -18.58
CA CYS A 679 -0.39 2.88 -17.64
C CYS A 679 -0.03 1.89 -16.52
N LEU A 680 0.64 0.76 -16.81
CA LEU A 680 1.04 -0.20 -15.76
C LEU A 680 2.25 0.30 -14.97
N VAL A 681 3.26 0.79 -15.70
CA VAL A 681 4.59 1.19 -15.18
C VAL A 681 4.67 2.70 -14.98
N GLY A 682 4.21 3.50 -15.94
CA GLY A 682 4.25 4.97 -15.89
C GLY A 682 3.40 5.57 -14.78
N MET A 683 2.44 4.80 -14.27
CA MET A 683 1.69 5.15 -13.04
C MET A 683 2.41 4.72 -11.74
N ARG A 684 3.66 4.23 -11.83
CA ARG A 684 4.58 4.04 -10.68
C ARG A 684 5.57 5.17 -10.52
N MET A 685 6.06 5.62 -11.65
CA MET A 685 7.09 6.61 -11.78
C MET A 685 6.36 7.78 -12.39
N GLY A 686 5.90 8.74 -11.62
CA GLY A 686 5.27 9.91 -12.19
C GLY A 686 6.24 10.75 -13.02
N GLY A 687 6.47 10.27 -14.23
CA GLY A 687 6.59 11.04 -15.42
C GLY A 687 5.27 10.90 -16.14
N GLY A 688 4.52 12.01 -16.22
CA GLY A 688 3.64 12.18 -17.35
C GLY A 688 4.46 12.02 -18.64
N SER A 689 3.99 11.17 -19.54
CA SER A 689 4.51 11.09 -20.90
C SER A 689 4.51 12.50 -21.51
N ASN A 690 5.66 12.93 -21.99
CA ASN A 690 5.92 14.25 -22.53
C ASN A 690 5.45 14.34 -23.99
N THR A 691 4.20 13.97 -24.26
CA THR A 691 3.57 14.12 -25.57
C THR A 691 2.35 15.04 -25.44
N THR A 692 2.53 16.28 -25.90
CA THR A 692 1.44 17.22 -26.15
C THR A 692 0.34 16.55 -26.96
N MET A 693 -0.87 16.43 -26.40
CA MET A 693 -2.06 16.07 -27.16
C MET A 693 -2.34 17.17 -28.19
N PRO A 694 -2.48 16.87 -29.49
CA PRO A 694 -2.97 17.84 -30.44
C PRO A 694 -4.43 18.18 -30.11
N ALA A 695 -4.76 19.47 -30.16
CA ALA A 695 -6.11 19.96 -29.97
C ALA A 695 -7.07 19.29 -30.96
N ALA A 696 -8.29 18.99 -30.51
CA ALA A 696 -9.34 18.40 -31.33
C ALA A 696 -9.63 19.30 -32.54
N GLU A 697 -9.24 18.86 -33.73
CA GLU A 697 -9.77 19.39 -34.98
C GLU A 697 -11.22 18.95 -35.12
N VAL A 698 -12.13 19.93 -35.17
CA VAL A 698 -13.52 19.72 -35.56
C VAL A 698 -13.53 19.28 -37.02
N PRO A 699 -14.06 18.09 -37.38
CA PRO A 699 -14.09 17.67 -38.76
C PRO A 699 -15.02 18.58 -39.58
N MET A 700 -14.46 19.30 -40.54
CA MET A 700 -15.23 19.89 -41.63
C MET A 700 -15.97 18.77 -42.37
N ARG A 701 -17.29 18.94 -42.53
CA ARG A 701 -18.12 18.06 -43.35
C ARG A 701 -17.63 18.01 -44.80
N PRO A 702 -17.59 16.85 -45.47
CA PRO A 702 -17.28 16.79 -46.89
C PRO A 702 -18.40 17.41 -47.71
N ALA A 703 -18.02 18.18 -48.73
CA ALA A 703 -18.92 18.67 -49.76
C ALA A 703 -19.43 17.50 -50.61
N THR A 704 -20.75 17.28 -50.59
CA THR A 704 -21.44 16.46 -51.59
C THR A 704 -22.02 17.39 -52.65
N ASN A 705 -21.46 17.30 -53.86
CA ASN A 705 -22.12 17.76 -55.08
C ASN A 705 -23.33 16.85 -55.34
N ASP A 706 -24.53 17.43 -55.34
CA ASP A 706 -25.62 16.90 -56.15
C ASP A 706 -26.41 18.05 -56.76
N THR A 707 -26.45 18.04 -58.09
CA THR A 707 -27.24 18.89 -58.96
C THR A 707 -28.70 18.45 -58.94
N GLN A 708 -29.64 19.38 -58.69
CA GLN A 708 -30.67 19.82 -59.64
C GLN A 708 -31.88 20.48 -58.95
N ASN A 709 -32.24 21.63 -59.51
CA ASN A 709 -33.58 22.18 -59.75
C ASN A 709 -34.57 22.42 -58.59
N GLY A 710 -34.74 23.72 -58.31
CA GLY A 710 -36.00 24.42 -58.63
C GLY A 710 -36.98 24.65 -57.49
N GLY A 711 -37.33 25.92 -57.26
CA GLY A 711 -38.65 26.27 -56.69
C GLY A 711 -38.68 27.28 -55.54
N ASN A 712 -38.60 28.56 -55.90
CA ASN A 712 -39.41 29.70 -55.43
C ASN A 712 -39.99 29.80 -53.99
N ALA A 713 -39.73 31.00 -53.44
CA ALA A 713 -40.68 31.93 -52.80
C ALA A 713 -40.82 31.96 -51.26
N GLY A 714 -40.59 33.17 -50.72
CA GLY A 714 -41.50 33.78 -49.73
C GLY A 714 -40.96 34.02 -48.32
N PRO A 715 -40.71 35.29 -47.91
CA PRO A 715 -40.24 35.66 -46.57
C PRO A 715 -41.41 36.08 -45.65
N SER A 716 -41.27 35.88 -44.33
CA SER A 716 -41.98 36.71 -43.34
C SER A 716 -41.45 36.54 -41.91
N GLY A 717 -40.88 37.63 -41.37
CA GLY A 717 -41.39 38.24 -40.13
C GLY A 717 -40.85 37.73 -38.76
N PRO A 718 -40.39 38.63 -37.87
CA PRO A 718 -39.78 38.30 -36.58
C PRO A 718 -40.67 38.62 -35.36
N SER A 719 -40.39 38.03 -34.19
CA SER A 719 -40.75 38.57 -32.86
C SER A 719 -40.06 37.73 -31.77
N ASN A 720 -39.00 38.20 -31.11
CA ASN A 720 -38.95 39.04 -29.90
C ASN A 720 -39.43 38.40 -28.57
N ALA A 721 -38.47 38.40 -27.64
CA ALA A 721 -38.56 38.65 -26.18
C ALA A 721 -39.16 37.60 -25.24
N GLY A 722 -38.45 37.38 -24.11
CA GLY A 722 -39.01 36.66 -22.96
C GLY A 722 -37.98 36.24 -21.91
N THR A 723 -37.55 37.21 -21.10
CA THR A 723 -36.75 37.07 -19.87
C THR A 723 -37.40 36.20 -18.79
N SER A 724 -36.61 35.50 -17.96
CA SER A 724 -36.66 35.62 -16.49
C SER A 724 -35.66 34.70 -15.77
N ASN A 725 -34.72 35.32 -15.06
CA ASN A 725 -34.07 34.76 -13.88
C ASN A 725 -35.04 34.78 -12.69
N THR A 726 -35.07 33.74 -11.86
CA THR A 726 -34.90 33.83 -10.38
C THR A 726 -34.77 32.43 -9.75
N PRO A 727 -34.19 32.34 -8.53
CA PRO A 727 -33.47 31.18 -8.01
C PRO A 727 -34.31 30.32 -7.07
N VAL A 728 -33.83 29.11 -6.75
CA VAL A 728 -34.36 28.28 -5.67
C VAL A 728 -33.23 27.85 -4.74
N GLU A 729 -33.28 28.37 -3.51
CA GLU A 729 -32.63 27.80 -2.34
C GLU A 729 -33.31 26.49 -1.94
N PHE A 730 -32.53 25.49 -1.51
CA PHE A 730 -32.98 24.50 -0.54
C PHE A 730 -31.89 24.25 0.51
N THR A 731 -32.33 24.37 1.75
CA THR A 731 -31.65 24.19 3.02
C THR A 731 -31.41 22.73 3.39
N GLY A 732 -30.26 22.45 4.01
CA GLY A 732 -30.20 21.68 5.26
C GLY A 732 -30.04 20.15 5.21
N GLY A 733 -28.87 19.68 5.65
CA GLY A 733 -28.77 18.54 6.58
C GLY A 733 -28.24 17.21 6.02
N ALA A 734 -26.97 16.89 6.34
CA ALA A 734 -26.57 15.67 7.05
C ALA A 734 -25.04 15.53 7.04
N ILE A 735 -24.45 15.54 8.23
CA ILE A 735 -23.02 15.31 8.48
C ILE A 735 -22.75 13.82 8.28
N GLY A 736 -22.20 13.46 7.11
CA GLY A 736 -21.67 12.13 6.83
C GLY A 736 -20.21 12.03 7.29
N ARG A 737 -19.95 11.19 8.30
CA ARG A 737 -18.59 10.81 8.71
C ARG A 737 -17.89 10.11 7.55
N LEU A 738 -16.85 10.74 6.99
CA LEU A 738 -15.97 10.15 6.00
C LEU A 738 -14.74 9.55 6.71
N GLY A 739 -14.54 8.24 6.55
CA GLY A 739 -13.40 7.49 7.04
C GLY A 739 -12.12 7.91 6.33
N GLY A 740 -11.07 8.19 7.12
CA GLY A 740 -9.72 8.45 6.63
C GLY A 740 -8.86 7.20 6.75
N SER A 741 -8.00 6.95 5.78
CA SER A 741 -6.94 5.94 5.83
C SER A 741 -5.58 6.63 5.78
N SER A 742 -4.99 6.83 6.96
CA SER A 742 -3.58 7.15 7.16
C SER A 742 -3.16 6.52 8.47
N LEU A 743 -2.43 5.43 8.39
CA LEU A 743 -2.22 4.55 9.54
C LEU A 743 -0.99 4.97 10.33
N GLY A 744 -1.20 5.58 11.50
CA GLY A 744 -0.28 5.39 12.63
C GLY A 744 -0.71 4.14 13.38
N LEU A 745 0.16 3.14 13.49
CA LEU A 745 -0.12 1.90 14.21
C LEU A 745 0.38 2.01 15.65
N LEU A 746 -0.49 1.70 16.61
CA LEU A 746 -0.13 1.53 18.03
C LEU A 746 -0.29 0.06 18.45
N PHE A 747 0.52 -0.45 19.39
CA PHE A 747 0.35 -1.80 19.97
C PHE A 747 -0.24 -1.80 21.41
N ILE A 748 -1.20 -2.70 21.75
CA ILE A 748 -1.83 -2.88 23.11
C ILE A 748 -1.90 -4.38 23.56
N GLU A 749 -2.02 -4.66 24.86
CA GLU A 749 -2.47 -5.96 25.43
C GLU A 749 -3.94 -5.90 25.92
N SER A 750 -4.77 -6.93 25.68
CA SER A 750 -6.16 -7.00 26.15
C SER A 750 -6.25 -7.53 27.59
N ARG A 751 -7.05 -6.87 28.45
CA ARG A 751 -7.31 -7.32 29.83
C ARG A 751 -8.24 -8.54 29.84
N LEU A 752 -7.73 -9.71 30.22
CA LEU A 752 -8.54 -10.82 30.74
C LEU A 752 -8.98 -10.49 32.17
N LYS A 753 -10.30 -10.38 32.42
CA LYS A 753 -10.87 -10.39 33.78
C LYS A 753 -11.33 -11.82 34.09
N ASP A 754 -10.59 -12.50 34.95
CA ASP A 754 -11.05 -13.73 35.60
C ASP A 754 -12.24 -13.43 36.51
N LYS A 755 -13.38 -14.08 36.24
CA LYS A 755 -14.51 -14.20 37.17
C LYS A 755 -14.47 -15.58 37.80
N LEU A 756 -13.94 -15.67 39.02
CA LEU A 756 -14.26 -16.76 39.94
C LEU A 756 -14.38 -16.19 41.36
N THR A 757 -15.62 -16.05 41.82
CA THR A 757 -16.13 -16.57 43.10
C THR A 757 -17.53 -16.01 43.34
N GLY A 758 -18.53 -16.89 43.22
CA GLY A 758 -19.87 -16.61 43.70
C GLY A 758 -19.90 -16.66 45.22
N ARG A 759 -20.44 -15.61 45.85
CA ARG A 759 -21.15 -15.72 47.12
C ARG A 759 -22.29 -14.70 47.14
N SER A 760 -23.49 -15.26 47.19
CA SER A 760 -24.75 -14.62 47.52
C SER A 760 -24.65 -13.88 48.86
N LEU A 761 -25.19 -12.67 48.93
CA LEU A 761 -25.91 -12.14 50.08
C LEU A 761 -26.75 -10.93 49.64
N SER A 762 -28.06 -11.07 49.80
CA SER A 762 -29.06 -10.03 49.67
C SER A 762 -29.05 -9.14 50.93
N MET A 763 -29.18 -7.81 50.76
CA MET A 763 -29.97 -6.94 51.64
C MET A 763 -29.95 -5.47 51.16
N ASN A 764 -31.10 -5.04 50.63
CA ASN A 764 -31.84 -3.82 50.96
C ASN A 764 -31.14 -2.54 51.50
N ARG A 765 -31.51 -1.42 50.84
CA ARG A 765 -31.82 -0.04 51.33
C ARG A 765 -30.88 1.14 51.00
N ARG A 766 -31.47 2.06 50.20
CA ARG A 766 -31.63 3.53 50.38
C ARG A 766 -30.42 4.49 50.35
N TRP A 767 -30.49 5.42 49.37
CA TRP A 767 -30.39 6.89 49.47
C TRP A 767 -29.19 7.53 50.21
N LYS A 768 -28.31 8.27 49.50
CA LYS A 768 -28.33 9.74 49.35
C LYS A 768 -27.04 10.26 48.67
N SER A 769 -27.24 11.39 48.00
CA SER A 769 -26.33 12.38 47.41
C SER A 769 -25.12 12.82 48.26
N GLY A 770 -24.04 13.16 47.56
CA GLY A 770 -22.92 13.99 47.97
C GLY A 770 -22.10 14.36 46.75
#